data_AF-A0AA95FCC7-F1
#
_entry.id   AF-A0AA95FCC7-F1
#
_cell.length_a   1.000
_cell.length_b   1.000
_cell.length_c   1.000
_cell.angle_alpha   90.00
_cell.angle_beta   90.00
_cell.angle_gamma   90.00
#
_symmetry.space_group_name_H-M   'P 1'
#
loop_
_entity.id
_entity.type
_entity.pdbx_description
1 polymer ?
#
loop_
_entity_poly.entity_id
_entity_poly.type
_entity_poly.pdbx_seq_one_letter_code
_entity_poly.pdbx_strand_id
1 'polypeptide(L)'
;MIRKWIIYIILLFPVFIFSQNQSQEFVNKKDSLLPGSSTSVSFKIENKSRYSKTYLLNVETSDPFISPILLKDEITLSALDNRIYIVPLRISSEAPSGKYEISLHISEKDTENKFTEKTEIIVSENRNISITLLESPEFVKAGQVIKASFILKNNGNTKEYLAMESNNSLISQVNTLVLAPGASKIITITKNTDPNLGKNDYQNLDLTARSTVNPTQAVTAYSSVKIISTKPVEDDIYYRLPVSASLSFIGSQNRGVYQDGFQGEIYGKGSLTNKNTSQIEFHAATKNPVDFNAFTPYEEYFINYKDSNLFVHIGDKAYSASYLTEFARYGRGAEIRYDLKKISFGAFYNHPRFFRDIKDEFNIYSKIKIKKESELTAGYLYKIPVSEKNNFTSVNTQFDSNTHLPYLAGKFQLLKNLSASGEITYSKTNETEGTAYMLQTQANFSKVSGSLMYLKASPRFAGYFSNTSTFNGNIQYRILNKVNLFANFIQDAKNYQRDTLLLAAPYRSYFQYGAQYNYIKTGSVMVYSGYQKYQDRLMPRQFDYDEKFFRVSVNQRIGQFSINLESQFGNTNNFLTGFSGNSTFYTANVGFQKFNTSFNLYGSYAITSRYQMQNQKQTYFGAQIISTLSDRTNFRLFYQNNYMPEDYFKDRNLFEVLFHHQLFRHHEIDISGRYNLQRGDLANKDFIFSLRYTLRMNVPVQKIAEYTTLSGTVNNLGVQKVEGIRLMMGNYITVTDKAGNYTFKNIPPGDYFLEIDRSSTQLNDIPYSNFPATLHLINKENIYNFGLTTAATIQGSISLNENEENNHYVFAHYQPKKESKKTDGVIVEATNGEQTYRKICIIGEPFDFTYLRPGNWTVKIYRNGLDKRYKISTNQFQFVLKPSETKNIAISIVKQLTEIKYQQESIKVGYNEIKKQK
;
A
#
# COMPACT_ATOMS: atom_id res chain seq x y z
N MET A 1 -32.10 -11.73 -34.38
CA MET A 1 -31.92 -12.61 -35.56
C MET A 1 -31.62 -11.87 -36.87
N ILE A 2 -31.89 -10.56 -37.02
CA ILE A 2 -31.61 -9.81 -38.26
C ILE A 2 -30.13 -9.41 -38.45
N ARG A 3 -29.31 -9.44 -37.40
CA ARG A 3 -27.88 -9.07 -37.47
C ARG A 3 -26.94 -10.17 -37.99
N LYS A 4 -27.40 -11.43 -38.09
CA LYS A 4 -26.61 -12.55 -38.65
C LYS A 4 -26.93 -12.86 -40.12
N TRP A 5 -28.04 -12.35 -40.66
CA TRP A 5 -28.41 -12.51 -42.08
C TRP A 5 -27.86 -11.39 -42.99
N ILE A 6 -27.64 -10.19 -42.44
CA ILE A 6 -27.02 -9.07 -43.16
C ILE A 6 -25.52 -9.30 -43.44
N ILE A 7 -24.85 -10.12 -42.62
CA ILE A 7 -23.44 -10.48 -42.81
C ILE A 7 -23.28 -11.52 -43.95
N TYR A 8 -24.26 -12.40 -44.16
CA TYR A 8 -24.24 -13.35 -45.29
C TYR A 8 -24.65 -12.73 -46.63
N ILE A 9 -25.47 -11.67 -46.63
CA ILE A 9 -25.91 -10.95 -47.84
C ILE A 9 -24.86 -9.92 -48.31
N ILE A 10 -23.97 -9.44 -47.42
CA ILE A 10 -22.84 -8.57 -47.77
C ILE A 10 -21.57 -9.37 -48.12
N LEU A 11 -21.49 -10.65 -47.74
CA LEU A 11 -20.40 -11.57 -48.10
C LEU A 11 -20.63 -12.37 -49.41
N LEU A 12 -21.79 -12.22 -50.08
CA LEU A 12 -22.13 -12.98 -51.31
C LEU A 12 -22.55 -12.09 -52.51
N PHE A 13 -22.39 -10.77 -52.45
CA PHE A 13 -22.77 -9.86 -53.55
C PHE A 13 -21.72 -8.75 -53.73
N PRO A 14 -20.57 -9.09 -54.33
CA PRO A 14 -20.34 -8.57 -55.69
C PRO A 14 -19.61 -9.59 -56.57
N VAL A 15 -20.34 -10.58 -57.08
CA VAL A 15 -19.89 -11.45 -58.19
C VAL A 15 -20.60 -11.09 -59.51
N PHE A 16 -21.40 -10.02 -59.56
CA PHE A 16 -22.20 -9.69 -60.76
C PHE A 16 -22.27 -8.21 -61.20
N ILE A 17 -21.41 -7.31 -60.69
CA ILE A 17 -21.43 -5.87 -61.12
C ILE A 17 -20.08 -5.36 -61.71
N PHE A 18 -19.11 -6.23 -61.98
CA PHE A 18 -17.97 -5.87 -62.84
C PHE A 18 -17.68 -6.98 -63.86
N SER A 19 -18.62 -7.14 -64.79
CA SER A 19 -18.45 -7.84 -66.06
C SER A 19 -18.69 -6.82 -67.16
N GLN A 20 -17.64 -6.05 -67.47
CA GLN A 20 -17.51 -5.27 -68.69
C GLN A 20 -16.02 -5.21 -69.04
N ASN A 21 -15.75 -5.43 -70.33
CA ASN A 21 -14.44 -5.51 -70.97
C ASN A 21 -13.53 -4.29 -70.74
N GLN A 22 -12.22 -4.52 -70.87
CA GLN A 22 -11.04 -3.61 -70.75
C GLN A 22 -10.46 -3.51 -69.34
N SER A 23 -9.15 -3.61 -69.09
CA SER A 23 -7.94 -3.77 -69.92
C SER A 23 -6.93 -4.62 -69.12
N GLN A 24 -6.12 -5.43 -69.80
CA GLN A 24 -5.02 -6.19 -69.19
C GLN A 24 -3.92 -5.25 -68.65
N GLU A 25 -4.10 -4.69 -67.46
CA GLU A 25 -3.01 -4.19 -66.63
C GLU A 25 -2.89 -5.06 -65.38
N PHE A 26 -1.76 -5.76 -65.26
CA PHE A 26 -1.46 -6.57 -64.09
C PHE A 26 -1.28 -5.66 -62.86
N VAL A 27 -2.07 -5.93 -61.82
CA VAL A 27 -2.11 -5.21 -60.55
C VAL A 27 -0.79 -5.41 -59.80
N ASN A 28 0.09 -4.41 -59.83
CA ASN A 28 1.27 -4.31 -58.97
C ASN A 28 0.84 -3.66 -57.64
N LYS A 29 0.28 -4.44 -56.72
CA LYS A 29 -0.12 -3.94 -55.39
C LYS A 29 1.13 -3.73 -54.53
N LYS A 30 1.48 -2.46 -54.28
CA LYS A 30 2.59 -2.04 -53.40
C LYS A 30 2.25 -2.29 -51.92
N ASP A 31 2.14 -3.55 -51.51
CA ASP A 31 1.93 -3.91 -50.10
C ASP A 31 3.24 -3.78 -49.31
N SER A 32 3.17 -3.12 -48.15
CA SER A 32 4.32 -2.92 -47.25
C SER A 32 4.69 -4.26 -46.59
N LEU A 33 5.92 -4.72 -46.77
CA LEU A 33 6.40 -6.04 -46.36
C LEU A 33 7.04 -5.99 -44.97
N LEU A 34 6.93 -7.06 -44.18
CA LEU A 34 7.62 -7.16 -42.89
C LEU A 34 9.02 -7.78 -43.07
N PRO A 35 10.04 -7.33 -42.34
CA PRO A 35 11.36 -7.96 -42.36
C PRO A 35 11.28 -9.43 -41.89
N GLY A 36 12.11 -10.30 -42.46
CA GLY A 36 12.11 -11.74 -42.16
C GLY A 36 11.05 -12.56 -42.92
N SER A 37 10.28 -11.93 -43.81
CA SER A 37 9.28 -12.60 -44.66
C SER A 37 9.87 -13.02 -46.02
N SER A 38 9.21 -13.99 -46.66
CA SER A 38 9.44 -14.32 -48.07
C SER A 38 8.30 -13.75 -48.90
N THR A 39 8.62 -13.14 -50.03
CA THR A 39 7.64 -12.55 -50.96
C THR A 39 7.97 -12.95 -52.40
N SER A 40 7.21 -12.48 -53.38
CA SER A 40 7.55 -12.63 -54.80
C SER A 40 7.16 -11.37 -55.57
N VAL A 41 7.98 -11.01 -56.56
CA VAL A 41 7.69 -9.91 -57.50
C VAL A 41 7.56 -10.46 -58.91
N SER A 42 6.69 -9.87 -59.72
CA SER A 42 6.40 -10.35 -61.08
C SER A 42 6.86 -9.35 -62.14
N PHE A 43 7.58 -9.84 -63.15
CA PHE A 43 7.97 -9.09 -64.34
C PHE A 43 7.23 -9.63 -65.57
N LYS A 44 6.73 -8.74 -66.43
CA LYS A 44 6.12 -9.12 -67.71
C LYS A 44 7.18 -9.10 -68.80
N ILE A 45 7.40 -10.24 -69.46
CA ILE A 45 8.35 -10.38 -70.56
C ILE A 45 7.55 -10.65 -71.84
N GLU A 46 7.79 -9.85 -72.88
CA GLU A 46 7.02 -9.90 -74.12
C GLU A 46 7.95 -10.11 -75.32
N ASN A 47 7.70 -11.16 -76.10
CA ASN A 47 8.38 -11.38 -77.38
C ASN A 47 7.58 -10.69 -78.49
N LYS A 48 7.93 -9.44 -78.81
CA LYS A 48 7.29 -8.67 -79.90
C LYS A 48 7.68 -9.12 -81.32
N SER A 49 8.50 -10.16 -81.46
CA SER A 49 9.00 -10.61 -82.76
C SER A 49 8.14 -11.73 -83.35
N ARG A 50 8.27 -11.94 -84.67
CA ARG A 50 7.57 -13.01 -85.41
C ARG A 50 8.25 -14.39 -85.30
N TYR A 51 9.31 -14.51 -84.50
CA TYR A 51 10.05 -15.74 -84.31
C TYR A 51 10.11 -16.09 -82.82
N SER A 52 10.26 -17.39 -82.51
CA SER A 52 10.50 -17.82 -81.13
C SER A 52 11.84 -17.27 -80.64
N LYS A 53 11.87 -16.70 -79.43
CA LYS A 53 13.07 -16.13 -78.83
C LYS A 53 13.35 -16.73 -77.48
N THR A 54 14.62 -16.99 -77.20
CA THR A 54 15.09 -17.45 -75.89
C THR A 54 15.79 -16.32 -75.16
N TYR A 55 15.30 -16.01 -73.96
CA TYR A 55 15.78 -14.96 -73.09
C TYR A 55 16.49 -15.55 -71.87
N LEU A 56 17.71 -15.09 -71.63
CA LEU A 56 18.47 -15.31 -70.41
C LEU A 56 18.15 -14.19 -69.42
N LEU A 57 17.64 -14.59 -68.27
CA LEU A 57 17.17 -13.73 -67.19
C LEU A 57 18.20 -13.71 -66.07
N ASN A 58 18.54 -12.54 -65.56
CA ASN A 58 19.40 -12.36 -64.39
C ASN A 58 18.77 -11.34 -63.43
N VAL A 59 18.54 -11.74 -62.20
CA VAL A 59 17.92 -10.89 -61.17
C VAL A 59 19.01 -10.26 -60.30
N GLU A 60 18.93 -8.94 -60.14
CA GLU A 60 19.76 -8.17 -59.23
C GLU A 60 18.88 -7.39 -58.25
N THR A 61 19.30 -7.30 -56.99
CA THR A 61 18.62 -6.54 -55.94
C THR A 61 19.50 -5.39 -55.49
N SER A 62 18.89 -4.26 -55.14
CA SER A 62 19.61 -3.06 -54.72
C SER A 62 20.32 -3.20 -53.36
N ASP A 63 20.03 -4.26 -52.60
CA ASP A 63 20.56 -4.47 -51.25
C ASP A 63 20.74 -5.98 -50.95
N PRO A 64 21.88 -6.39 -50.34
CA PRO A 64 22.16 -7.79 -50.02
C PRO A 64 21.20 -8.42 -48.99
N PHE A 65 20.47 -7.63 -48.20
CA PHE A 65 19.45 -8.13 -47.28
C PHE A 65 18.18 -8.62 -47.97
N ILE A 66 18.03 -8.36 -49.27
CA ILE A 66 16.97 -8.92 -50.12
C ILE A 66 17.63 -9.82 -51.14
N SER A 67 17.44 -11.12 -50.98
CA SER A 67 18.06 -12.12 -51.85
C SER A 67 17.01 -12.75 -52.77
N PRO A 68 17.22 -12.76 -54.09
CA PRO A 68 16.39 -13.56 -54.97
C PRO A 68 16.75 -15.04 -54.80
N ILE A 69 15.73 -15.89 -54.72
CA ILE A 69 15.94 -17.34 -54.60
C ILE A 69 16.40 -17.93 -55.95
N LEU A 70 16.00 -17.30 -57.06
CA LEU A 70 16.41 -17.64 -58.42
C LEU A 70 17.19 -16.45 -59.01
N LEU A 71 18.51 -16.61 -59.15
CA LEU A 71 19.41 -15.58 -59.68
C LEU A 71 19.43 -15.53 -61.21
N LYS A 72 19.42 -16.70 -61.85
CA LYS A 72 19.47 -16.84 -63.30
C LYS A 72 18.45 -17.86 -63.79
N ASP A 73 17.86 -17.60 -64.93
CA ASP A 73 16.89 -18.48 -65.56
C ASP A 73 16.90 -18.30 -67.09
N GLU A 74 16.32 -19.26 -67.81
CA GLU A 74 16.24 -19.23 -69.26
C GLU A 74 14.81 -19.55 -69.68
N ILE A 75 14.16 -18.62 -70.39
CA ILE A 75 12.80 -18.80 -70.89
C ILE A 75 12.75 -18.69 -72.41
N THR A 76 12.00 -19.58 -73.05
CA THR A 76 11.71 -19.48 -74.49
C THR A 76 10.27 -19.03 -74.67
N LEU A 77 10.07 -17.97 -75.45
CA LEU A 77 8.76 -17.40 -75.77
C LEU A 77 8.48 -17.55 -77.25
N SER A 78 7.32 -18.12 -77.57
CA SER A 78 6.80 -18.18 -78.93
C SER A 78 6.64 -16.78 -79.54
N ALA A 79 6.57 -16.72 -80.86
CA ALA A 79 6.38 -15.46 -81.58
C ALA A 79 5.12 -14.71 -81.09
N LEU A 80 5.25 -13.41 -80.84
CA LEU A 80 4.16 -12.52 -80.37
C LEU A 80 3.53 -12.90 -79.02
N ASP A 81 4.20 -13.75 -78.22
CA ASP A 81 3.72 -14.22 -76.92
C ASP A 81 4.24 -13.35 -75.76
N ASN A 82 3.53 -13.35 -74.63
CA ASN A 82 3.99 -12.72 -73.39
C ASN A 82 3.86 -13.68 -72.20
N ARG A 83 4.81 -13.58 -71.27
CA ARG A 83 4.86 -14.43 -70.07
C ARG A 83 5.20 -13.60 -68.85
N ILE A 84 4.60 -13.97 -67.72
CA ILE A 84 4.94 -13.41 -66.43
C ILE A 84 6.01 -14.26 -65.79
N TYR A 85 7.13 -13.61 -65.46
CA TYR A 85 8.22 -14.18 -64.71
C TYR A 85 8.12 -13.78 -63.25
N ILE A 86 7.97 -14.76 -62.36
CA ILE A 86 7.83 -14.53 -60.92
C ILE A 86 9.18 -14.79 -60.26
N VAL A 87 9.69 -13.77 -59.59
CA VAL A 87 10.94 -13.83 -58.83
C VAL A 87 10.60 -13.93 -57.34
N PRO A 88 10.78 -15.11 -56.72
CA PRO A 88 10.67 -15.25 -55.28
C PRO A 88 11.86 -14.59 -54.58
N LEU A 89 11.58 -13.77 -53.57
CA LEU A 89 12.55 -12.99 -52.79
C LEU A 89 12.48 -13.39 -51.31
N ARG A 90 13.64 -13.45 -50.67
CA ARG A 90 13.77 -13.60 -49.21
C ARG A 90 14.30 -12.30 -48.60
N ILE A 91 13.54 -11.72 -47.68
CA ILE A 91 13.90 -10.49 -46.96
C ILE A 91 14.50 -10.90 -45.61
N SER A 92 15.73 -10.51 -45.33
CA SER A 92 16.36 -10.73 -44.02
C SER A 92 15.57 -10.07 -42.90
N SER A 93 15.61 -10.64 -41.69
CA SER A 93 15.03 -10.01 -40.49
C SER A 93 15.71 -8.71 -40.11
N GLU A 94 16.95 -8.50 -40.58
CA GLU A 94 17.76 -7.32 -40.33
C GLU A 94 17.63 -6.26 -41.45
N ALA A 95 16.85 -6.54 -42.50
CA ALA A 95 16.67 -5.65 -43.63
C ALA A 95 16.13 -4.28 -43.14
N PRO A 96 16.87 -3.17 -43.34
CA PRO A 96 16.44 -1.85 -42.89
C PRO A 96 15.06 -1.48 -43.46
N SER A 97 14.30 -0.63 -42.77
CA SER A 97 13.08 -0.08 -43.35
C SER A 97 13.41 0.86 -44.52
N GLY A 98 12.66 0.74 -45.61
CA GLY A 98 12.96 1.52 -46.81
C GLY A 98 12.38 0.94 -48.10
N LYS A 99 12.65 1.62 -49.20
CA LYS A 99 12.32 1.16 -50.55
C LYS A 99 13.53 0.46 -51.15
N TYR A 100 13.30 -0.68 -51.77
CA TYR A 100 14.33 -1.48 -52.42
C TYR A 100 13.91 -1.81 -53.84
N GLU A 101 14.87 -1.74 -54.75
CA GLU A 101 14.65 -1.98 -56.17
C GLU A 101 15.12 -3.38 -56.54
N ILE A 102 14.31 -4.10 -57.30
CA ILE A 102 14.68 -5.36 -57.94
C ILE A 102 14.74 -5.11 -59.44
N SER A 103 15.90 -5.39 -60.03
CA SER A 103 16.17 -5.27 -61.45
C SER A 103 16.24 -6.66 -62.09
N LEU A 104 15.44 -6.88 -63.13
CA LEU A 104 15.49 -8.06 -63.98
C LEU A 104 16.21 -7.69 -65.27
N HIS A 105 17.43 -8.18 -65.44
CA HIS A 105 18.20 -8.04 -66.67
C HIS A 105 17.85 -9.17 -67.62
N ILE A 106 17.42 -8.80 -68.83
CA ILE A 106 16.95 -9.72 -69.85
C ILE A 106 17.88 -9.59 -71.05
N SER A 107 18.49 -10.71 -71.45
CA SER A 107 19.39 -10.78 -72.60
C SER A 107 18.92 -11.85 -73.57
N GLU A 108 18.86 -11.53 -74.85
CA GLU A 108 18.48 -12.48 -75.89
C GLU A 108 19.69 -13.35 -76.29
N LYS A 109 19.52 -14.67 -76.38
CA LYS A 109 20.65 -15.63 -76.52
C LYS A 109 21.44 -15.48 -77.83
N ASP A 110 20.79 -15.00 -78.88
CA ASP A 110 21.36 -14.95 -80.24
C ASP A 110 21.55 -13.52 -80.78
N THR A 111 21.38 -12.49 -79.94
CA THR A 111 21.62 -11.08 -80.31
C THR A 111 22.23 -10.29 -79.15
N GLU A 112 22.82 -9.12 -79.41
CA GLU A 112 23.31 -8.22 -78.34
C GLU A 112 22.19 -7.44 -77.63
N ASN A 113 20.91 -7.73 -77.89
CA ASN A 113 19.80 -7.00 -77.27
C ASN A 113 19.69 -7.31 -75.78
N LYS A 114 19.85 -6.26 -74.97
CA LYS A 114 19.70 -6.30 -73.51
C LYS A 114 18.72 -5.22 -73.07
N PHE A 115 17.79 -5.58 -72.20
CA PHE A 115 16.89 -4.62 -71.55
C PHE A 115 16.73 -4.99 -70.08
N THR A 116 16.35 -4.00 -69.26
CA THR A 116 16.23 -4.18 -67.81
C THR A 116 14.88 -3.66 -67.37
N GLU A 117 14.12 -4.51 -66.69
CA GLU A 117 12.85 -4.15 -66.05
C GLU A 117 13.08 -3.97 -64.55
N LYS A 118 12.42 -2.99 -63.94
CA LYS A 118 12.63 -2.63 -62.52
C LYS A 118 11.31 -2.60 -61.77
N THR A 119 11.32 -3.09 -60.53
CA THR A 119 10.18 -3.01 -59.62
C THR A 119 10.63 -2.67 -58.20
N GLU A 120 9.79 -1.95 -57.45
CA GLU A 120 10.09 -1.52 -56.08
C GLU A 120 9.30 -2.34 -55.05
N ILE A 121 9.97 -2.74 -53.97
CA ILE A 121 9.32 -3.26 -52.75
C ILE A 121 9.59 -2.32 -51.57
N ILE A 122 8.66 -2.30 -50.60
CA ILE A 122 8.77 -1.47 -49.40
C ILE A 122 8.88 -2.39 -48.18
N VAL A 123 9.96 -2.27 -47.41
CA VAL A 123 10.12 -2.94 -46.11
C VAL A 123 9.68 -2.00 -44.99
N SER A 124 8.74 -2.47 -44.17
CA SER A 124 8.11 -1.73 -43.08
C SER A 124 9.03 -1.61 -41.87
N GLU A 125 8.84 -0.55 -41.08
CA GLU A 125 9.47 -0.43 -39.77
C GLU A 125 8.91 -1.46 -38.79
N ASN A 126 9.81 -2.22 -38.16
CA ASN A 126 9.53 -3.11 -37.05
C ASN A 126 10.41 -2.71 -35.86
N ARG A 127 9.78 -2.15 -34.83
CA ARG A 127 10.44 -1.68 -33.60
C ARG A 127 10.21 -2.70 -32.49
N ASN A 128 11.30 -3.26 -31.97
CA ASN A 128 11.24 -4.26 -30.91
C ASN A 128 12.48 -4.16 -30.02
N ILE A 129 12.30 -3.80 -28.76
CA ILE A 129 13.39 -3.72 -27.77
C ILE A 129 13.16 -4.75 -26.66
N SER A 130 14.25 -5.28 -26.11
CA SER A 130 14.20 -6.20 -24.97
C SER A 130 15.26 -5.87 -23.94
N ILE A 131 14.92 -6.01 -22.66
CA ILE A 131 15.85 -5.93 -21.54
C ILE A 131 15.81 -7.25 -20.80
N THR A 132 16.96 -7.84 -20.53
CA THR A 132 17.07 -9.02 -19.65
C THR A 132 18.15 -8.82 -18.60
N LEU A 133 17.97 -9.44 -17.44
CA LEU A 133 18.99 -9.46 -16.39
C LEU A 133 20.17 -10.31 -16.85
N LEU A 134 21.38 -9.74 -16.80
CA LEU A 134 22.61 -10.45 -17.13
C LEU A 134 23.27 -11.00 -15.86
N GLU A 135 23.47 -10.14 -14.86
CA GLU A 135 24.16 -10.48 -13.63
C GLU A 135 23.63 -9.63 -12.47
N SER A 136 23.40 -10.25 -11.33
CA SER A 136 23.12 -9.55 -10.07
C SER A 136 23.55 -10.43 -8.89
N PRO A 137 24.10 -9.85 -7.81
CA PRO A 137 24.32 -10.59 -6.59
C PRO A 137 22.97 -11.01 -5.99
N GLU A 138 22.91 -12.22 -5.45
CA GLU A 138 21.75 -12.68 -4.69
C GLU A 138 21.72 -12.06 -3.28
N PHE A 139 22.91 -11.85 -2.69
CA PHE A 139 23.09 -11.30 -1.35
C PHE A 139 24.15 -10.19 -1.31
N VAL A 140 23.93 -9.17 -0.48
CA VAL A 140 24.88 -8.09 -0.23
C VAL A 140 24.90 -7.76 1.28
N LYS A 141 26.06 -7.44 1.86
CA LYS A 141 26.12 -7.00 3.27
C LYS A 141 25.60 -5.57 3.39
N ALA A 142 24.89 -5.26 4.49
CA ALA A 142 24.53 -3.89 4.83
C ALA A 142 25.75 -2.95 4.78
N GLY A 143 25.61 -1.80 4.11
CA GLY A 143 26.68 -0.84 3.85
C GLY A 143 27.46 -1.06 2.55
N GLN A 144 27.28 -2.19 1.86
CA GLN A 144 27.88 -2.42 0.54
C GLN A 144 26.98 -1.89 -0.59
N VAL A 145 27.56 -1.75 -1.79
CA VAL A 145 26.85 -1.30 -2.99
C VAL A 145 26.33 -2.49 -3.76
N ILE A 146 25.04 -2.49 -4.08
CA ILE A 146 24.44 -3.46 -5.00
C ILE A 146 24.79 -3.04 -6.43
N LYS A 147 25.34 -3.95 -7.23
CA LYS A 147 25.62 -3.77 -8.65
C LYS A 147 24.84 -4.80 -9.46
N ALA A 148 23.96 -4.36 -10.35
CA ALA A 148 23.22 -5.24 -11.24
C ALA A 148 23.42 -4.81 -12.70
N SER A 149 23.63 -5.78 -13.58
CA SER A 149 23.89 -5.59 -15.00
C SER A 149 22.76 -6.18 -15.84
N PHE A 150 22.27 -5.41 -16.79
CA PHE A 150 21.19 -5.77 -17.70
C PHE A 150 21.68 -5.68 -19.14
N ILE A 151 21.20 -6.56 -20.01
CA ILE A 151 21.46 -6.48 -21.45
C ILE A 151 20.23 -5.90 -22.15
N LEU A 152 20.42 -4.76 -22.80
CA LEU A 152 19.43 -4.08 -23.62
C LEU A 152 19.74 -4.37 -25.09
N LYS A 153 18.77 -4.91 -25.82
CA LYS A 153 18.94 -5.32 -27.23
C LYS A 153 17.85 -4.73 -28.11
N ASN A 154 18.24 -4.25 -29.29
CA ASN A 154 17.33 -3.88 -30.37
C ASN A 154 17.10 -5.10 -31.28
N ASN A 155 15.93 -5.72 -31.16
CA ASN A 155 15.48 -6.81 -32.03
C ASN A 155 14.68 -6.32 -33.25
N GLY A 156 14.56 -5.00 -33.43
CA GLY A 156 13.92 -4.38 -34.58
C GLY A 156 14.87 -4.19 -35.76
N ASN A 157 14.33 -3.71 -36.88
CA ASN A 157 15.08 -3.44 -38.13
C ASN A 157 15.34 -1.94 -38.37
N THR A 158 15.07 -1.08 -37.38
CA THR A 158 15.35 0.36 -37.43
C THR A 158 16.16 0.82 -36.21
N LYS A 159 16.79 1.99 -36.30
CA LYS A 159 17.55 2.58 -35.18
C LYS A 159 16.60 3.03 -34.07
N GLU A 160 16.93 2.65 -32.84
CA GLU A 160 16.17 3.02 -31.64
C GLU A 160 16.91 4.04 -30.79
N TYR A 161 16.20 5.10 -30.39
CA TYR A 161 16.68 6.16 -29.52
C TYR A 161 16.04 6.01 -28.15
N LEU A 162 16.81 5.52 -27.19
CA LEU A 162 16.30 5.03 -25.92
C LEU A 162 16.67 5.97 -24.78
N ALA A 163 15.70 6.26 -23.91
CA ALA A 163 15.90 6.89 -22.62
C ALA A 163 15.70 5.84 -21.52
N MET A 164 16.62 5.77 -20.57
CA MET A 164 16.64 4.79 -19.49
C MET A 164 16.34 5.47 -18.16
N GLU A 165 15.54 4.81 -17.34
CA GLU A 165 15.19 5.26 -16.00
C GLU A 165 15.21 4.10 -15.00
N SER A 166 15.45 4.43 -13.74
CA SER A 166 15.30 3.53 -12.61
C SER A 166 14.65 4.29 -11.46
N ASN A 167 13.70 3.67 -10.78
CA ASN A 167 12.96 4.34 -9.71
C ASN A 167 13.77 4.47 -8.41
N ASN A 168 14.73 3.56 -8.18
CA ASN A 168 15.37 3.44 -6.88
C ASN A 168 16.88 3.11 -6.94
N SER A 169 17.50 3.31 -8.11
CA SER A 169 18.92 3.05 -8.33
C SER A 169 19.54 4.06 -9.29
N LEU A 170 20.87 4.13 -9.30
CA LEU A 170 21.63 5.03 -10.16
C LEU A 170 22.20 4.26 -11.35
N ILE A 171 21.88 4.73 -12.56
CA ILE A 171 22.46 4.23 -13.81
C ILE A 171 23.90 4.73 -13.90
N SER A 172 24.87 3.83 -14.04
CA SER A 172 26.31 4.19 -14.02
C SER A 172 26.79 4.85 -15.32
N GLN A 173 25.96 4.87 -16.36
CA GLN A 173 26.27 5.34 -17.71
C GLN A 173 25.30 6.47 -18.10
N VAL A 174 25.45 7.04 -19.31
CA VAL A 174 24.52 8.06 -19.82
C VAL A 174 23.12 7.47 -19.95
N ASN A 175 22.10 8.20 -19.47
CA ASN A 175 20.70 7.76 -19.47
C ASN A 175 20.05 7.72 -20.86
N THR A 176 20.79 8.06 -21.92
CA THR A 176 20.31 7.99 -23.31
C THR A 176 21.27 7.20 -24.17
N LEU A 177 20.73 6.40 -25.09
CA LEU A 177 21.50 5.50 -25.94
C LEU A 177 20.84 5.36 -27.32
N VAL A 178 21.65 5.24 -28.37
CA VAL A 178 21.20 4.88 -29.72
C VAL A 178 21.65 3.46 -30.03
N LEU A 179 20.71 2.58 -30.40
CA LEU A 179 21.00 1.20 -30.77
C LEU A 179 20.65 0.94 -32.23
N ALA A 180 21.63 0.47 -32.99
CA ALA A 180 21.41 -0.05 -34.35
C ALA A 180 20.60 -1.36 -34.32
N PRO A 181 19.94 -1.74 -35.42
CA PRO A 181 19.30 -3.05 -35.56
C PRO A 181 20.23 -4.20 -35.17
N GLY A 182 19.75 -5.15 -34.38
CA GLY A 182 20.51 -6.30 -33.90
C GLY A 182 21.54 -6.02 -32.79
N ALA A 183 21.89 -4.75 -32.53
CA ALA A 183 22.89 -4.38 -31.53
C ALA A 183 22.38 -4.57 -30.09
N SER A 184 23.30 -4.89 -29.19
CA SER A 184 23.06 -4.98 -27.74
C SER A 184 24.05 -4.15 -26.94
N LYS A 185 23.64 -3.72 -25.75
CA LYS A 185 24.48 -2.98 -24.80
C LYS A 185 24.21 -3.44 -23.38
N ILE A 186 25.27 -3.56 -22.58
CA ILE A 186 25.18 -3.87 -21.15
C ILE A 186 25.07 -2.56 -20.36
N ILE A 187 24.01 -2.47 -19.56
CA ILE A 187 23.70 -1.35 -18.69
C ILE A 187 23.85 -1.79 -17.24
N THR A 188 24.66 -1.07 -16.47
CA THR A 188 24.88 -1.35 -15.05
C THR A 188 24.20 -0.29 -14.19
N ILE A 189 23.44 -0.76 -13.21
CA ILE A 189 22.80 0.06 -12.19
C ILE A 189 23.40 -0.22 -10.81
N THR A 190 23.39 0.79 -9.95
CA THR A 190 24.02 0.75 -8.63
C THR A 190 23.09 1.31 -7.55
N LYS A 191 23.13 0.71 -6.36
CA LYS A 191 22.38 1.17 -5.19
C LYS A 191 23.18 1.03 -3.91
N ASN A 192 23.28 2.11 -3.14
CA ASN A 192 23.91 2.08 -1.82
C ASN A 192 22.94 1.49 -0.79
N THR A 193 23.45 0.63 0.10
CA THR A 193 22.67 0.06 1.21
C THR A 193 23.00 0.75 2.52
N ASP A 194 22.03 0.80 3.44
CA ASP A 194 22.23 1.40 4.76
C ASP A 194 23.11 0.49 5.65
N PRO A 195 24.27 0.95 6.16
CA PRO A 195 25.11 0.17 7.08
C PRO A 195 24.48 -0.09 8.45
N ASN A 196 23.43 0.66 8.83
CA ASN A 196 22.74 0.52 10.11
C ASN A 196 21.42 -0.27 9.99
N LEU A 197 21.24 -1.01 8.88
CA LEU A 197 20.08 -1.85 8.68
C LEU A 197 19.97 -2.90 9.81
N GLY A 198 18.94 -2.79 10.66
CA GLY A 198 18.77 -3.62 11.85
C GLY A 198 18.21 -5.03 11.61
N LYS A 199 17.76 -5.34 10.39
CA LYS A 199 17.21 -6.65 10.01
C LYS A 199 17.51 -6.95 8.55
N ASN A 200 17.49 -8.22 8.16
CA ASN A 200 17.62 -8.57 6.75
C ASN A 200 16.45 -7.99 5.94
N ASP A 201 16.74 -7.47 4.75
CA ASP A 201 15.77 -6.80 3.89
C ASP A 201 15.94 -7.23 2.43
N TYR A 202 14.94 -6.98 1.58
CA TYR A 202 15.01 -7.22 0.14
C TYR A 202 14.95 -5.91 -0.62
N GLN A 203 15.91 -5.69 -1.52
CA GLN A 203 15.90 -4.57 -2.45
C GLN A 203 15.60 -5.06 -3.85
N ASN A 204 14.48 -4.58 -4.39
CA ASN A 204 14.11 -4.80 -5.79
C ASN A 204 14.63 -3.64 -6.61
N LEU A 205 15.50 -3.90 -7.57
CA LEU A 205 16.02 -2.94 -8.53
C LEU A 205 15.29 -3.10 -9.86
N ASP A 206 15.01 -1.99 -10.53
CA ASP A 206 14.38 -1.98 -11.84
C ASP A 206 15.18 -1.12 -12.83
N LEU A 207 15.24 -1.57 -14.08
CA LEU A 207 15.71 -0.78 -15.22
C LEU A 207 14.61 -0.76 -16.28
N THR A 208 14.16 0.44 -16.62
CA THR A 208 13.18 0.66 -17.68
C THR A 208 13.84 1.41 -18.83
N ALA A 209 13.65 0.94 -20.06
CA ALA A 209 14.03 1.66 -21.27
C ALA A 209 12.77 2.05 -22.06
N ARG A 210 12.72 3.31 -22.50
CA ARG A 210 11.64 3.87 -23.31
C ARG A 210 12.19 4.39 -24.62
N SER A 211 11.52 4.09 -25.73
CA SER A 211 11.82 4.75 -26.99
C SER A 211 11.34 6.20 -26.96
N THR A 212 12.22 7.13 -27.32
CA THR A 212 11.90 8.56 -27.44
C THR A 212 11.00 8.85 -28.64
N VAL A 213 10.99 7.97 -29.64
CA VAL A 213 10.15 8.06 -30.83
C VAL A 213 8.76 7.45 -30.58
N ASN A 214 8.68 6.39 -29.77
CA ASN A 214 7.41 5.80 -29.36
C ASN A 214 7.37 5.55 -27.82
N PRO A 215 6.97 6.57 -27.03
CA PRO A 215 7.00 6.49 -25.56
C PRO A 215 6.06 5.45 -24.96
N THR A 216 5.13 4.89 -25.75
CA THR A 216 4.13 3.92 -25.29
C THR A 216 4.67 2.50 -25.16
N GLN A 217 5.83 2.20 -25.77
CA GLN A 217 6.53 0.92 -25.65
C GLN A 217 7.71 1.04 -24.68
N ALA A 218 7.42 0.91 -23.38
CA ALA A 218 8.42 0.78 -22.34
C ALA A 218 8.68 -0.71 -22.04
N VAL A 219 9.94 -1.08 -21.84
CA VAL A 219 10.33 -2.43 -21.40
C VAL A 219 11.09 -2.31 -20.10
N THR A 220 10.77 -3.17 -19.14
CA THR A 220 11.36 -3.15 -17.79
C THR A 220 11.88 -4.54 -17.43
N ALA A 221 13.03 -4.59 -16.78
CA ALA A 221 13.56 -5.79 -16.14
C ALA A 221 13.86 -5.52 -14.66
N TYR A 222 13.80 -6.58 -13.85
CA TYR A 222 13.93 -6.50 -12.39
C TYR A 222 15.07 -7.38 -11.88
N SER A 223 15.64 -6.98 -10.75
CA SER A 223 16.52 -7.81 -9.93
C SER A 223 16.10 -7.70 -8.46
N SER A 224 16.18 -8.79 -7.69
CA SER A 224 15.92 -8.79 -6.25
C SER A 224 17.17 -9.24 -5.51
N VAL A 225 17.63 -8.43 -4.56
CA VAL A 225 18.85 -8.67 -3.80
C VAL A 225 18.54 -8.63 -2.32
N LYS A 226 18.91 -9.68 -1.59
CA LYS A 226 18.74 -9.75 -0.13
C LYS A 226 19.91 -9.05 0.57
N ILE A 227 19.61 -8.04 1.37
CA ILE A 227 20.59 -7.37 2.22
C ILE A 227 20.69 -8.11 3.55
N ILE A 228 21.90 -8.55 3.89
CA ILE A 228 22.21 -9.18 5.17
C ILE A 228 22.63 -8.09 6.16
N SER A 229 21.90 -7.95 7.26
CA SER A 229 22.24 -7.04 8.35
C SER A 229 23.56 -7.46 9.00
N THR A 230 24.48 -6.52 9.18
CA THR A 230 25.72 -6.71 9.93
C THR A 230 25.57 -6.33 11.40
N LYS A 231 24.46 -5.67 11.77
CA LYS A 231 24.15 -5.20 13.13
C LYS A 231 22.69 -5.51 13.46
N PRO A 232 22.30 -6.80 13.57
CA PRO A 232 20.94 -7.15 13.85
C PRO A 232 20.48 -6.58 15.21
N VAL A 233 19.27 -6.03 15.25
CA VAL A 233 18.63 -5.47 16.46
C VAL A 233 17.49 -6.39 16.90
N GLU A 234 17.21 -6.42 18.21
CA GLU A 234 16.09 -7.20 18.74
C GLU A 234 14.75 -6.62 18.27
N ASP A 235 13.84 -7.50 17.82
CA ASP A 235 12.48 -7.14 17.44
C ASP A 235 11.63 -6.86 18.69
N ASP A 236 10.66 -5.95 18.56
CA ASP A 236 9.73 -5.63 19.64
C ASP A 236 8.73 -6.77 19.84
N ILE A 237 8.91 -7.51 20.93
CA ILE A 237 8.10 -8.69 21.28
C ILE A 237 6.77 -8.32 21.97
N TYR A 238 6.50 -7.04 22.19
CA TYR A 238 5.30 -6.57 22.88
C TYR A 238 4.34 -5.90 21.91
N TYR A 239 3.07 -6.27 22.01
CA TYR A 239 1.98 -5.42 21.54
C TYR A 239 1.84 -4.24 22.49
N ARG A 240 1.85 -3.02 21.95
CA ARG A 240 1.90 -1.78 22.72
C ARG A 240 0.64 -0.95 22.55
N LEU A 241 0.14 -0.43 23.66
CA LEU A 241 -0.96 0.51 23.74
C LEU A 241 -0.43 1.95 23.64
N PRO A 242 -0.93 2.77 22.72
CA PRO A 242 -0.62 4.20 22.67
C PRO A 242 -1.16 4.92 23.91
N VAL A 243 -0.29 5.58 24.65
CA VAL A 243 -0.59 6.37 25.85
C VAL A 243 0.16 7.71 25.76
N SER A 244 -0.51 8.82 25.99
CA SER A 244 0.11 10.15 26.06
C SER A 244 0.04 10.70 27.47
N ALA A 245 1.14 11.29 27.93
CA ALA A 245 1.19 12.12 29.13
C ALA A 245 1.50 13.56 28.72
N SER A 246 0.70 14.51 29.19
CA SER A 246 0.83 15.92 28.80
C SER A 246 0.87 16.82 30.02
N LEU A 247 1.67 17.88 29.93
CA LEU A 247 1.74 18.95 30.91
C LEU A 247 1.45 20.26 30.20
N SER A 248 0.42 20.98 30.66
CA SER A 248 0.01 22.26 30.07
C SER A 248 0.14 23.38 31.10
N PHE A 249 0.82 24.46 30.73
CA PHE A 249 0.74 25.73 31.43
C PHE A 249 -0.34 26.59 30.76
N ILE A 250 -1.19 27.22 31.56
CA ILE A 250 -2.21 28.16 31.07
C ILE A 250 -2.04 29.47 31.83
N GLY A 251 -2.06 30.58 31.10
CA GLY A 251 -2.20 31.93 31.64
C GLY A 251 -3.42 32.59 31.00
N SER A 252 -4.25 33.24 31.79
CA SER A 252 -5.47 33.88 31.33
C SER A 252 -5.70 35.20 32.05
N GLN A 253 -6.01 36.24 31.29
CA GLN A 253 -6.51 37.50 31.80
C GLN A 253 -7.99 37.61 31.45
N ASN A 254 -8.84 37.56 32.48
CA ASN A 254 -10.29 37.64 32.35
C ASN A 254 -10.80 38.83 33.17
N ARG A 255 -11.49 39.78 32.51
CA ARG A 255 -12.05 40.99 33.16
C ARG A 255 -11.06 41.74 34.07
N GLY A 256 -9.79 41.80 33.67
CA GLY A 256 -8.73 42.48 34.42
C GLY A 256 -8.06 41.65 35.52
N VAL A 257 -8.51 40.43 35.80
CA VAL A 257 -7.88 39.51 36.75
C VAL A 257 -7.04 38.49 35.97
N TYR A 258 -5.76 38.40 36.31
CA TYR A 258 -4.86 37.40 35.75
C TYR A 258 -4.82 36.14 36.64
N GLN A 259 -4.91 34.97 36.01
CA GLN A 259 -4.81 33.66 36.64
C GLN A 259 -3.90 32.77 35.80
N ASP A 260 -3.12 31.92 36.45
CA ASP A 260 -2.27 30.94 35.78
C ASP A 260 -2.17 29.63 36.56
N GLY A 261 -1.62 28.61 35.89
CA GLY A 261 -1.17 27.40 36.54
C GLY A 261 -0.94 26.24 35.58
N PHE A 262 -0.69 25.07 36.15
CA PHE A 262 -0.38 23.85 35.41
C PHE A 262 -1.53 22.83 35.47
N GLN A 263 -1.69 22.06 34.40
CA GLN A 263 -2.59 20.92 34.32
C GLN A 263 -1.86 19.71 33.77
N GLY A 264 -2.00 18.57 34.47
CA GLY A 264 -1.50 17.27 34.03
C GLY A 264 -2.62 16.46 33.37
N GLU A 265 -2.29 15.78 32.28
CA GLU A 265 -3.21 14.93 31.51
C GLU A 265 -2.54 13.59 31.20
N ILE A 266 -3.22 12.48 31.44
CA ILE A 266 -2.85 11.16 30.91
C ILE A 266 -4.02 10.61 30.11
N TYR A 267 -3.76 10.22 28.86
CA TYR A 267 -4.74 9.68 27.95
C TYR A 267 -4.20 8.44 27.26
N GLY A 268 -5.01 7.39 27.09
CA GLY A 268 -4.61 6.19 26.35
C GLY A 268 -5.78 5.58 25.62
N LYS A 269 -5.54 5.09 24.40
CA LYS A 269 -6.58 4.47 23.57
C LYS A 269 -6.01 3.43 22.62
N GLY A 270 -6.63 2.27 22.60
CA GLY A 270 -6.32 1.22 21.64
C GLY A 270 -6.80 -0.15 22.09
N SER A 271 -6.35 -1.18 21.39
CA SER A 271 -6.64 -2.56 21.77
C SER A 271 -5.68 -3.03 22.87
N LEU A 272 -6.18 -3.89 23.76
CA LEU A 272 -5.37 -4.66 24.69
C LEU A 272 -4.83 -5.95 24.05
N THR A 273 -5.37 -6.37 22.91
CA THR A 273 -5.00 -7.60 22.20
C THR A 273 -4.61 -7.33 20.75
N ASN A 274 -3.72 -8.16 20.19
CA ASN A 274 -3.34 -8.09 18.78
C ASN A 274 -4.50 -8.36 17.78
N LYS A 275 -5.61 -8.94 18.24
CA LYS A 275 -6.82 -9.24 17.43
C LYS A 275 -7.79 -8.05 17.33
N ASN A 276 -7.49 -6.93 17.97
CA ASN A 276 -8.30 -5.72 17.98
C ASN A 276 -9.72 -5.89 18.60
N THR A 277 -9.95 -6.93 19.40
CA THR A 277 -11.27 -7.28 19.96
C THR A 277 -11.61 -6.50 21.23
N SER A 278 -10.62 -6.22 22.06
CA SER A 278 -10.80 -5.64 23.40
C SER A 278 -10.21 -4.24 23.43
N GLN A 279 -11.05 -3.23 23.22
CA GLN A 279 -10.64 -1.83 23.19
C GLN A 279 -10.73 -1.22 24.59
N ILE A 280 -9.71 -0.46 24.96
CA ILE A 280 -9.70 0.37 26.16
C ILE A 280 -9.46 1.83 25.74
N GLU A 281 -10.12 2.74 26.44
CA GLU A 281 -9.79 4.16 26.39
C GLU A 281 -9.88 4.72 27.81
N PHE A 282 -8.88 5.47 28.23
CA PHE A 282 -8.89 6.11 29.54
C PHE A 282 -8.36 7.53 29.44
N HIS A 283 -8.87 8.39 30.30
CA HIS A 283 -8.46 9.78 30.40
C HIS A 283 -8.46 10.20 31.87
N ALA A 284 -7.41 10.89 32.28
CA ALA A 284 -7.29 11.51 33.59
C ALA A 284 -6.66 12.90 33.41
N ALA A 285 -7.45 13.94 33.66
CA ALA A 285 -7.03 15.33 33.61
C ALA A 285 -7.25 15.96 34.99
N THR A 286 -6.21 16.60 35.54
CA THR A 286 -6.33 17.31 36.83
C THR A 286 -7.24 18.52 36.71
N LYS A 287 -7.64 19.11 37.85
CA LYS A 287 -8.41 20.36 37.87
C LYS A 287 -7.73 21.45 37.03
N ASN A 288 -8.53 22.19 36.29
CA ASN A 288 -8.06 23.29 35.48
C ASN A 288 -7.50 24.40 36.38
N PRO A 289 -6.36 24.99 36.04
CA PRO A 289 -5.81 26.11 36.80
C PRO A 289 -6.59 27.40 36.61
N VAL A 290 -7.23 27.55 35.44
CA VAL A 290 -8.13 28.67 35.11
C VAL A 290 -9.49 28.10 34.76
N ASP A 291 -10.52 28.54 35.47
CA ASP A 291 -11.91 28.12 35.23
C ASP A 291 -12.43 28.66 33.88
N PHE A 292 -13.26 27.86 33.19
CA PHE A 292 -13.91 28.23 31.92
C PHE A 292 -12.97 28.70 30.80
N ASN A 293 -11.80 28.09 30.72
CA ASN A 293 -10.79 28.38 29.70
C ASN A 293 -11.04 27.55 28.42
N ALA A 294 -10.52 28.01 27.28
CA ALA A 294 -10.79 27.39 25.97
C ALA A 294 -9.69 26.45 25.46
N PHE A 295 -8.58 26.30 26.18
CA PHE A 295 -7.42 25.53 25.74
C PHE A 295 -7.23 24.22 26.47
N THR A 296 -7.84 24.05 27.64
CA THR A 296 -7.79 22.78 28.34
C THR A 296 -9.16 22.23 28.70
N PRO A 297 -9.29 20.88 28.68
CA PRO A 297 -10.51 20.23 29.15
C PRO A 297 -10.71 20.52 30.63
N TYR A 298 -11.94 20.42 31.11
CA TYR A 298 -12.25 20.40 32.54
C TYR A 298 -11.57 19.20 33.23
N GLU A 299 -11.53 19.22 34.57
CA GLU A 299 -11.22 18.03 35.36
C GLU A 299 -12.08 16.85 34.86
N GLU A 300 -11.45 15.80 34.35
CA GLU A 300 -12.12 14.69 33.70
C GLU A 300 -11.40 13.38 34.02
N TYR A 301 -12.16 12.38 34.47
CA TYR A 301 -11.67 11.04 34.72
C TYR A 301 -12.63 10.03 34.15
N PHE A 302 -12.18 9.21 33.21
CA PHE A 302 -12.99 8.09 32.73
C PHE A 302 -12.19 6.90 32.23
N ILE A 303 -12.85 5.74 32.21
CA ILE A 303 -12.41 4.52 31.56
C ILE A 303 -13.57 3.96 30.72
N ASN A 304 -13.27 3.66 29.46
CA ASN A 304 -14.11 2.94 28.53
C ASN A 304 -13.52 1.56 28.27
N TYR A 305 -14.35 0.54 28.34
CA TYR A 305 -14.03 -0.80 27.85
C TYR A 305 -15.06 -1.22 26.81
N LYS A 306 -14.60 -1.73 25.67
CA LYS A 306 -15.47 -2.21 24.61
C LYS A 306 -14.95 -3.54 24.06
N ASP A 307 -15.85 -4.51 24.01
CA ASP A 307 -15.66 -5.82 23.38
C ASP A 307 -16.71 -6.03 22.27
N SER A 308 -16.84 -7.24 21.73
CA SER A 308 -17.77 -7.56 20.64
C SER A 308 -19.23 -7.30 21.00
N ASN A 309 -19.64 -7.63 22.23
CA ASN A 309 -21.04 -7.59 22.69
C ASN A 309 -21.24 -6.71 23.92
N LEU A 310 -20.17 -6.14 24.50
CA LEU A 310 -20.22 -5.41 25.76
C LEU A 310 -19.55 -4.04 25.60
N PHE A 311 -20.19 -3.03 26.14
CA PHE A 311 -19.63 -1.70 26.33
C PHE A 311 -19.85 -1.28 27.79
N VAL A 312 -18.77 -0.84 28.44
CA VAL A 312 -18.79 -0.31 29.80
C VAL A 312 -18.06 1.02 29.78
N HIS A 313 -18.67 2.03 30.43
CA HIS A 313 -18.06 3.32 30.69
C HIS A 313 -18.21 3.63 32.17
N ILE A 314 -17.14 4.12 32.78
CA ILE A 314 -17.12 4.61 34.17
C ILE A 314 -16.42 5.96 34.16
N GLY A 315 -17.03 6.95 34.80
CA GLY A 315 -16.44 8.28 34.99
C GLY A 315 -17.21 9.38 34.26
N ASP A 316 -16.47 10.38 33.82
CA ASP A 316 -16.98 11.58 33.18
C ASP A 316 -17.27 11.37 31.68
N LYS A 317 -18.47 11.76 31.23
CA LYS A 317 -18.82 11.93 29.80
C LYS A 317 -20.12 12.71 29.63
N ALA A 318 -20.48 12.97 28.37
CA ALA A 318 -21.86 13.31 28.00
C ALA A 318 -22.74 12.05 27.92
N TYR A 319 -23.65 11.89 28.87
CA TYR A 319 -24.68 10.85 28.88
C TYR A 319 -25.90 11.29 28.08
N SER A 320 -26.55 10.34 27.40
CA SER A 320 -27.68 10.61 26.51
C SER A 320 -28.71 9.49 26.60
N ALA A 321 -29.98 9.83 26.76
CA ALA A 321 -31.11 8.90 26.66
C ALA A 321 -31.75 8.98 25.26
N SER A 322 -32.35 10.12 24.93
CA SER A 322 -32.96 10.41 23.62
C SER A 322 -32.96 11.91 23.35
N TYR A 323 -33.32 12.34 22.14
CA TYR A 323 -33.23 13.75 21.76
C TYR A 323 -34.19 14.63 22.56
N LEU A 324 -35.41 14.18 22.86
CA LEU A 324 -36.39 14.97 23.61
C LEU A 324 -36.27 14.83 25.13
N THR A 325 -35.77 13.69 25.64
CA THR A 325 -35.67 13.45 27.08
C THR A 325 -34.39 14.02 27.70
N GLU A 326 -33.23 13.57 27.22
CA GLU A 326 -31.90 14.05 27.60
C GLU A 326 -30.92 13.79 26.44
N PHE A 327 -30.67 14.83 25.65
CA PHE A 327 -29.88 14.72 24.42
C PHE A 327 -28.38 14.57 24.68
N ALA A 328 -27.86 15.33 25.65
CA ALA A 328 -26.46 15.28 26.07
C ALA A 328 -26.30 16.01 27.40
N ARG A 329 -26.11 15.25 28.49
CA ARG A 329 -25.80 15.78 29.82
C ARG A 329 -24.39 15.39 30.23
N TYR A 330 -23.50 16.37 30.35
CA TYR A 330 -22.17 16.11 30.89
C TYR A 330 -22.28 15.83 32.39
N GLY A 331 -21.68 14.73 32.84
CA GLY A 331 -21.77 14.28 34.22
C GLY A 331 -20.80 13.15 34.51
N ARG A 332 -20.77 12.70 35.76
CA ARG A 332 -19.96 11.57 36.21
C ARG A 332 -20.85 10.40 36.60
N GLY A 333 -20.57 9.19 36.12
CA GLY A 333 -21.38 8.02 36.47
C GLY A 333 -20.92 6.73 35.80
N ALA A 334 -21.87 5.89 35.40
CA ALA A 334 -21.59 4.63 34.72
C ALA A 334 -22.62 4.32 33.62
N GLU A 335 -22.18 3.74 32.51
CA GLU A 335 -23.06 3.15 31.48
C GLU A 335 -22.61 1.72 31.19
N ILE A 336 -23.59 0.83 31.05
CA ILE A 336 -23.40 -0.51 30.51
C ILE A 336 -24.33 -0.71 29.32
N ARG A 337 -23.80 -1.30 28.25
CA ARG A 337 -24.59 -1.72 27.09
C ARG A 337 -24.18 -3.12 26.66
N TYR A 338 -25.17 -3.97 26.45
CA TYR A 338 -25.02 -5.31 25.93
C TYR A 338 -25.69 -5.44 24.56
N ASP A 339 -24.91 -5.80 23.55
CA ASP A 339 -25.31 -5.86 22.15
C ASP A 339 -25.48 -7.34 21.71
N LEU A 340 -26.73 -7.78 21.57
CA LEU A 340 -27.09 -9.02 20.85
C LEU A 340 -27.28 -8.70 19.36
N LYS A 341 -27.18 -9.72 18.48
CA LYS A 341 -27.23 -9.54 17.01
C LYS A 341 -28.30 -8.54 16.50
N LYS A 342 -29.53 -8.61 17.01
CA LYS A 342 -30.65 -7.73 16.62
C LYS A 342 -31.17 -6.83 17.74
N ILE A 343 -30.75 -7.03 18.99
CA ILE A 343 -31.31 -6.34 20.16
C ILE A 343 -30.17 -5.86 21.03
N SER A 344 -30.22 -4.62 21.48
CA SER A 344 -29.26 -4.06 22.44
C SER A 344 -30.00 -3.60 23.68
N PHE A 345 -29.45 -3.90 24.85
CA PHE A 345 -29.94 -3.39 26.14
C PHE A 345 -28.89 -2.45 26.70
N GLY A 346 -29.32 -1.31 27.23
CA GLY A 346 -28.40 -0.39 27.88
C GLY A 346 -29.03 0.27 29.09
N ALA A 347 -28.18 0.64 30.04
CA ALA A 347 -28.56 1.42 31.19
C ALA A 347 -27.43 2.37 31.56
N PHE A 348 -27.78 3.54 32.07
CA PHE A 348 -26.81 4.44 32.66
C PHE A 348 -27.34 5.12 33.91
N TYR A 349 -26.41 5.48 34.77
CA TYR A 349 -26.59 6.42 35.87
C TYR A 349 -25.59 7.55 35.67
N ASN A 350 -26.02 8.80 35.88
CA ASN A 350 -25.13 9.94 35.91
C ASN A 350 -25.46 10.87 37.09
N HIS A 351 -24.43 11.61 37.50
CA HIS A 351 -24.54 12.79 38.32
C HIS A 351 -24.14 13.98 37.43
N PRO A 352 -25.08 14.79 36.94
CA PRO A 352 -24.78 15.92 36.07
C PRO A 352 -23.77 16.89 36.69
N ARG A 353 -22.81 17.35 35.89
CA ARG A 353 -21.84 18.38 36.26
C ARG A 353 -22.25 19.68 35.58
N PHE A 354 -22.09 20.81 36.28
CA PHE A 354 -22.43 22.16 35.80
C PHE A 354 -23.92 22.47 35.62
N PHE A 355 -24.81 21.55 35.98
CA PHE A 355 -26.25 21.75 35.98
C PHE A 355 -26.81 21.73 37.40
N ARG A 356 -27.57 22.76 37.80
CA ARG A 356 -27.98 22.97 39.20
C ARG A 356 -29.37 22.44 39.53
N ASP A 357 -30.16 22.07 38.52
CA ASP A 357 -31.57 21.69 38.72
C ASP A 357 -31.76 20.17 38.88
N ILE A 358 -30.82 19.37 38.40
CA ILE A 358 -30.87 17.89 38.43
C ILE A 358 -29.70 17.39 39.27
N LYS A 359 -30.00 16.60 40.29
CA LYS A 359 -29.03 15.92 41.14
C LYS A 359 -28.51 14.66 40.46
N ASP A 360 -29.40 13.79 39.98
CA ASP A 360 -29.06 12.47 39.45
C ASP A 360 -30.00 12.07 38.31
N GLU A 361 -29.50 11.31 37.33
CA GLU A 361 -30.32 10.70 36.28
C GLU A 361 -30.07 9.20 36.16
N PHE A 362 -31.13 8.46 35.86
CA PHE A 362 -31.09 7.03 35.58
C PHE A 362 -31.89 6.74 34.31
N ASN A 363 -31.31 5.96 33.39
CA ASN A 363 -31.99 5.56 32.16
C ASN A 363 -31.80 4.07 31.91
N ILE A 364 -32.85 3.42 31.43
CA ILE A 364 -32.83 2.06 30.90
C ILE A 364 -33.50 2.05 29.53
N TYR A 365 -32.91 1.33 28.57
CA TYR A 365 -33.42 1.27 27.21
C TYR A 365 -33.16 -0.08 26.54
N SER A 366 -34.03 -0.41 25.59
CA SER A 366 -33.87 -1.51 24.65
C SER A 366 -33.97 -0.98 23.22
N LYS A 367 -33.04 -1.41 22.37
CA LYS A 367 -32.96 -1.04 20.95
C LYS A 367 -33.08 -2.28 20.08
N ILE A 368 -34.00 -2.28 19.14
CA ILE A 368 -34.24 -3.37 18.19
C ILE A 368 -33.81 -2.92 16.79
N LYS A 369 -32.94 -3.69 16.14
CA LYS A 369 -32.50 -3.52 14.76
C LYS A 369 -33.35 -4.40 13.85
N ILE A 370 -34.16 -3.78 12.97
CA ILE A 370 -35.09 -4.48 12.07
C ILE A 370 -34.39 -4.85 10.74
N LYS A 371 -33.67 -3.89 10.15
CA LYS A 371 -32.77 -4.03 8.98
C LYS A 371 -31.48 -3.27 9.28
N LYS A 372 -30.44 -3.37 8.44
CA LYS A 372 -29.11 -2.73 8.69
C LYS A 372 -29.18 -1.23 9.03
N GLU A 373 -30.21 -0.53 8.58
CA GLU A 373 -30.34 0.93 8.74
C GLU A 373 -31.59 1.38 9.53
N SER A 374 -32.47 0.44 9.92
CA SER A 374 -33.71 0.77 10.66
C SER A 374 -33.67 0.24 12.08
N GLU A 375 -33.90 1.12 13.05
CA GLU A 375 -33.88 0.82 14.49
C GLU A 375 -35.06 1.46 15.23
N LEU A 376 -35.51 0.79 16.28
CA LEU A 376 -36.51 1.27 17.23
C LEU A 376 -35.93 1.18 18.64
N THR A 377 -36.03 2.24 19.41
CA THR A 377 -35.56 2.33 20.80
C THR A 377 -36.73 2.68 21.70
N ALA A 378 -36.99 1.84 22.70
CA ALA A 378 -37.89 2.15 23.78
C ALA A 378 -37.06 2.30 25.06
N GLY A 379 -37.31 3.36 25.82
CA GLY A 379 -36.56 3.61 27.05
C GLY A 379 -37.32 4.43 28.05
N TYR A 380 -36.72 4.54 29.23
CA TYR A 380 -37.28 5.22 30.38
C TYR A 380 -36.17 5.97 31.09
N LEU A 381 -36.30 7.29 31.12
CA LEU A 381 -35.41 8.19 31.84
C LEU A 381 -36.10 8.67 33.13
N TYR A 382 -35.34 8.69 34.21
CA TYR A 382 -35.75 9.16 35.52
C TYR A 382 -34.77 10.24 36.00
N LYS A 383 -35.29 11.39 36.41
CA LYS A 383 -34.49 12.54 36.90
C LYS A 383 -34.87 12.88 38.33
N ILE A 384 -33.86 13.10 39.17
CA ILE A 384 -34.00 13.48 40.57
C ILE A 384 -33.56 14.95 40.72
N PRO A 385 -34.41 15.87 41.19
CA PRO A 385 -34.03 17.27 41.37
C PRO A 385 -33.16 17.50 42.61
N VAL A 386 -32.49 18.65 42.67
CA VAL A 386 -31.72 19.07 43.86
C VAL A 386 -32.69 19.54 44.96
N SER A 387 -32.53 19.03 46.18
CA SER A 387 -33.46 19.28 47.31
C SER A 387 -33.23 20.62 48.05
N GLU A 388 -32.09 21.29 47.87
CA GLU A 388 -31.75 22.51 48.61
C GLU A 388 -32.15 23.79 47.86
N LYS A 389 -33.25 24.40 48.28
CA LYS A 389 -33.63 25.76 47.87
C LYS A 389 -32.82 26.79 48.68
N ASN A 390 -31.69 27.25 48.16
CA ASN A 390 -31.09 28.49 48.63
C ASN A 390 -31.92 29.69 48.13
N ASN A 391 -32.19 30.67 49.00
CA ASN A 391 -33.08 31.84 48.83
C ASN A 391 -32.80 32.79 47.63
N PHE A 392 -31.89 32.43 46.73
CA PHE A 392 -31.55 33.20 45.51
C PHE A 392 -31.93 32.49 44.20
N THR A 393 -32.72 31.40 44.25
CA THR A 393 -33.11 30.68 43.03
C THR A 393 -34.19 31.44 42.24
N SER A 394 -33.93 31.55 40.94
CA SER A 394 -34.78 32.22 39.95
C SER A 394 -36.20 31.63 39.93
N VAL A 395 -37.19 32.49 39.68
CA VAL A 395 -38.66 32.24 39.63
C VAL A 395 -39.10 31.16 38.60
N ASN A 396 -38.19 30.42 37.97
CA ASN A 396 -38.45 29.47 36.89
C ASN A 396 -37.75 28.10 37.09
N THR A 397 -37.72 27.53 38.30
CA THR A 397 -37.28 26.13 38.48
C THR A 397 -38.37 25.18 37.98
N GLN A 398 -38.10 24.44 36.91
CA GLN A 398 -39.07 23.54 36.28
C GLN A 398 -39.09 22.13 36.91
N PHE A 399 -38.08 21.81 37.73
CA PHE A 399 -37.89 20.51 38.36
C PHE A 399 -38.04 20.59 39.88
N ASP A 400 -39.28 20.70 40.36
CA ASP A 400 -39.57 20.73 41.80
C ASP A 400 -39.82 19.32 42.38
N SER A 401 -39.87 18.28 41.53
CA SER A 401 -40.08 16.89 41.94
C SER A 401 -39.47 15.90 40.94
N ASN A 402 -39.39 14.63 41.36
CA ASN A 402 -38.91 13.52 40.55
C ASN A 402 -39.65 13.45 39.20
N THR A 403 -38.90 13.31 38.11
CA THR A 403 -39.44 13.36 36.75
C THR A 403 -39.31 12.01 36.06
N HIS A 404 -40.43 11.52 35.51
CA HIS A 404 -40.51 10.27 34.78
C HIS A 404 -40.72 10.54 33.28
N LEU A 405 -39.85 9.99 32.43
CA LEU A 405 -39.79 10.25 30.98
C LEU A 405 -39.69 8.95 30.18
N PRO A 406 -40.79 8.19 29.99
CA PRO A 406 -40.84 7.16 28.96
C PRO A 406 -40.72 7.77 27.57
N TYR A 407 -39.98 7.11 26.68
CA TYR A 407 -39.82 7.54 25.28
C TYR A 407 -39.79 6.36 24.31
N LEU A 408 -40.23 6.65 23.09
CA LEU A 408 -40.11 5.79 21.94
C LEU A 408 -39.47 6.58 20.80
N ALA A 409 -38.33 6.13 20.33
CA ALA A 409 -37.57 6.73 19.23
C ALA A 409 -37.37 5.72 18.11
N GLY A 410 -37.50 6.14 16.86
CA GLY A 410 -37.32 5.28 15.70
C GLY A 410 -36.55 5.98 14.59
N LYS A 411 -35.71 5.22 13.90
CA LYS A 411 -35.05 5.63 12.66
C LYS A 411 -35.33 4.57 11.60
N PHE A 412 -35.84 5.00 10.46
CA PHE A 412 -36.33 4.13 9.41
C PHE A 412 -35.79 4.56 8.04
N GLN A 413 -35.13 3.63 7.36
CA GLN A 413 -34.89 3.75 5.92
C GLN A 413 -36.12 3.25 5.17
N LEU A 414 -36.99 4.16 4.72
CA LEU A 414 -38.26 3.81 4.05
C LEU A 414 -38.02 3.38 2.60
N LEU A 415 -37.18 4.12 1.88
CA LEU A 415 -36.71 3.81 0.52
C LEU A 415 -35.20 4.05 0.45
N LYS A 416 -34.51 3.59 -0.61
CA LYS A 416 -33.05 3.84 -0.80
C LYS A 416 -32.65 5.32 -0.66
N ASN A 417 -33.56 6.22 -1.02
CA ASN A 417 -33.33 7.66 -1.08
C ASN A 417 -34.21 8.46 -0.09
N LEU A 418 -34.90 7.79 0.84
CA LEU A 418 -35.80 8.41 1.80
C LEU A 418 -35.62 7.78 3.18
N SER A 419 -35.24 8.59 4.14
CA SER A 419 -35.14 8.23 5.55
C SER A 419 -36.05 9.10 6.40
N ALA A 420 -36.56 8.52 7.49
CA ALA A 420 -37.37 9.20 8.49
C ALA A 420 -36.90 8.79 9.88
N SER A 421 -36.86 9.74 10.81
CA SER A 421 -36.67 9.48 12.22
C SER A 421 -37.68 10.26 13.04
N GLY A 422 -38.12 9.69 14.14
CA GLY A 422 -39.08 10.33 15.01
C GLY A 422 -38.91 9.89 16.44
N GLU A 423 -39.39 10.74 17.34
CA GLU A 423 -39.39 10.48 18.77
C GLU A 423 -40.69 11.01 19.37
N ILE A 424 -41.26 10.26 20.31
CA ILE A 424 -42.38 10.69 21.13
C ILE A 424 -42.08 10.37 22.59
N THR A 425 -42.42 11.29 23.48
CA THR A 425 -42.18 11.13 24.91
C THR A 425 -43.24 11.86 25.72
N TYR A 426 -43.44 11.35 26.92
CA TYR A 426 -44.34 11.88 27.93
C TYR A 426 -43.54 12.17 29.18
N SER A 427 -43.75 13.33 29.81
CA SER A 427 -43.13 13.68 31.08
C SER A 427 -44.18 13.75 32.18
N LYS A 428 -43.90 13.13 33.33
CA LYS A 428 -44.71 13.24 34.54
C LYS A 428 -43.85 13.60 35.75
N THR A 429 -44.25 14.65 36.45
CA THR A 429 -43.73 15.04 37.76
C THR A 429 -44.86 14.95 38.80
N ASN A 430 -44.59 15.27 40.07
CA ASN A 430 -45.67 15.30 41.08
C ASN A 430 -46.68 16.42 40.82
N GLU A 431 -46.30 17.47 40.09
CA GLU A 431 -47.10 18.68 39.91
C GLU A 431 -47.54 18.93 38.46
N THR A 432 -46.84 18.35 37.48
CA THR A 432 -47.04 18.68 36.07
C THR A 432 -46.91 17.47 35.15
N GLU A 433 -47.63 17.54 34.03
CA GLU A 433 -47.57 16.56 32.95
C GLU A 433 -47.37 17.28 31.61
N GLY A 434 -46.68 16.64 30.68
CA GLY A 434 -46.35 17.22 29.38
C GLY A 434 -45.99 16.18 28.32
N THR A 435 -46.06 16.59 27.06
CA THR A 435 -45.73 15.74 25.91
C THR A 435 -44.77 16.46 24.98
N ALA A 436 -43.91 15.68 24.34
CA ALA A 436 -43.07 16.17 23.27
C ALA A 436 -42.99 15.14 22.14
N TYR A 437 -42.88 15.64 20.91
CA TYR A 437 -42.66 14.82 19.74
C TYR A 437 -41.78 15.53 18.72
N MET A 438 -41.05 14.73 17.96
CA MET A 438 -40.17 15.17 16.88
C MET A 438 -40.35 14.25 15.68
N LEU A 439 -40.37 14.84 14.49
CA LEU A 439 -40.31 14.14 13.22
C LEU A 439 -39.24 14.79 12.35
N GLN A 440 -38.36 13.97 11.78
CA GLN A 440 -37.34 14.37 10.82
C GLN A 440 -37.40 13.46 9.60
N THR A 441 -37.30 14.03 8.41
CA THR A 441 -37.26 13.29 7.14
C THR A 441 -36.19 13.86 6.24
N GLN A 442 -35.52 12.98 5.48
CA GLN A 442 -34.51 13.37 4.51
C GLN A 442 -34.73 12.59 3.21
N ALA A 443 -34.76 13.33 2.10
CA ALA A 443 -35.00 12.79 0.76
C ALA A 443 -33.89 13.22 -0.19
N ASN A 444 -33.36 12.29 -0.99
CA ASN A 444 -32.33 12.58 -1.98
C ASN A 444 -32.57 11.82 -3.30
N PHE A 445 -33.43 12.37 -4.15
CA PHE A 445 -33.72 11.89 -5.49
C PHE A 445 -32.87 12.62 -6.55
N SER A 446 -32.81 12.08 -7.78
CA SER A 446 -31.94 12.61 -8.85
C SER A 446 -32.20 14.06 -9.29
N LYS A 447 -33.40 14.58 -9.02
CA LYS A 447 -33.79 15.98 -9.30
C LYS A 447 -34.24 16.75 -8.05
N VAL A 448 -34.60 16.07 -6.97
CA VAL A 448 -35.17 16.69 -5.77
C VAL A 448 -34.39 16.19 -4.57
N SER A 449 -33.87 17.10 -3.77
CA SER A 449 -33.29 16.78 -2.48
C SER A 449 -33.85 17.73 -1.43
N GLY A 450 -34.09 17.23 -0.22
CA GLY A 450 -34.59 18.06 0.85
C GLY A 450 -34.54 17.38 2.21
N SER A 451 -34.67 18.17 3.25
CA SER A 451 -34.88 17.68 4.60
C SER A 451 -35.92 18.52 5.31
N LEU A 452 -36.62 17.89 6.24
CA LEU A 452 -37.67 18.48 7.04
C LEU A 452 -37.50 17.99 8.48
N MET A 453 -37.56 18.90 9.44
CA MET A 453 -37.56 18.61 10.86
C MET A 453 -38.65 19.45 11.52
N TYR A 454 -39.51 18.81 12.31
CA TYR A 454 -40.47 19.46 13.17
C TYR A 454 -40.33 18.90 14.59
N LEU A 455 -40.35 19.80 15.58
CA LEU A 455 -40.33 19.44 16.99
C LEU A 455 -41.31 20.34 17.74
N LYS A 456 -42.07 19.71 18.64
CA LYS A 456 -42.97 20.39 19.56
C LYS A 456 -42.85 19.78 20.95
N ALA A 457 -42.67 20.62 21.96
CA ALA A 457 -42.69 20.27 23.37
C ALA A 457 -43.67 21.19 24.11
N SER A 458 -44.57 20.63 24.93
CA SER A 458 -45.54 21.42 25.67
C SER A 458 -44.85 22.31 26.72
N PRO A 459 -45.50 23.41 27.18
CA PRO A 459 -44.90 24.32 28.15
C PRO A 459 -44.48 23.67 29.47
N ARG A 460 -45.22 22.64 29.90
CA ARG A 460 -44.97 21.87 31.14
C ARG A 460 -44.22 20.55 30.91
N PHE A 461 -43.68 20.34 29.71
CA PHE A 461 -42.87 19.15 29.44
C PHE A 461 -41.48 19.28 30.10
N ALA A 462 -41.10 18.30 30.90
CA ALA A 462 -39.89 18.30 31.73
C ALA A 462 -38.73 17.47 31.14
N GLY A 463 -38.56 17.49 29.81
CA GLY A 463 -37.41 16.91 29.12
C GLY A 463 -36.32 17.94 28.80
N TYR A 464 -35.44 17.62 27.84
CA TYR A 464 -34.33 18.48 27.45
C TYR A 464 -34.78 19.79 26.78
N PHE A 465 -35.85 19.73 26.00
CA PHE A 465 -36.49 20.88 25.38
C PHE A 465 -37.85 21.11 26.03
N SER A 466 -38.08 22.24 26.69
CA SER A 466 -39.39 22.63 27.21
C SER A 466 -39.96 23.82 26.46
N ASN A 467 -41.29 23.98 26.42
CA ASN A 467 -41.98 25.10 25.76
C ASN A 467 -41.39 25.46 24.36
N THR A 468 -41.23 24.46 23.51
CA THR A 468 -40.46 24.61 22.27
C THR A 468 -41.32 24.26 21.06
N SER A 469 -41.21 25.07 20.01
CA SER A 469 -41.76 24.75 18.68
C SER A 469 -40.74 25.13 17.62
N THR A 470 -40.13 24.14 16.98
CA THR A 470 -39.16 24.38 15.91
C THR A 470 -39.52 23.67 14.63
N PHE A 471 -39.28 24.37 13.53
CA PHE A 471 -39.41 23.82 12.19
C PHE A 471 -38.17 24.19 11.39
N ASN A 472 -37.60 23.22 10.68
CA ASN A 472 -36.52 23.43 9.73
C ASN A 472 -36.82 22.64 8.46
N GLY A 473 -36.93 23.31 7.33
CA GLY A 473 -37.19 22.70 6.05
C GLY A 473 -36.28 23.27 4.96
N ASN A 474 -35.65 22.41 4.18
CA ASN A 474 -34.94 22.79 2.96
C ASN A 474 -35.36 21.89 1.81
N ILE A 475 -35.62 22.49 0.65
CA ILE A 475 -35.95 21.77 -0.57
C ILE A 475 -35.12 22.38 -1.70
N GLN A 476 -34.51 21.51 -2.50
CA GLN A 476 -33.78 21.87 -3.70
C GLN A 476 -34.30 21.05 -4.88
N TYR A 477 -34.54 21.74 -5.99
CA TYR A 477 -35.03 21.14 -7.23
C TYR A 477 -34.12 21.50 -8.40
N ARG A 478 -33.48 20.50 -8.99
CA ARG A 478 -32.67 20.63 -10.20
C ARG A 478 -33.57 20.59 -11.43
N ILE A 479 -34.03 21.76 -11.86
CA ILE A 479 -34.91 21.91 -13.02
C ILE A 479 -34.18 21.63 -14.35
N LEU A 480 -32.92 22.09 -14.44
CA LEU A 480 -31.99 21.84 -15.56
C LEU A 480 -30.63 21.44 -14.99
N ASN A 481 -29.75 20.83 -15.80
CA ASN A 481 -28.41 20.42 -15.34
C ASN A 481 -27.56 21.59 -14.79
N LYS A 482 -27.85 22.83 -15.21
CA LYS A 482 -27.17 24.07 -14.77
C LYS A 482 -28.02 24.96 -13.86
N VAL A 483 -29.29 24.64 -13.61
CA VAL A 483 -30.21 25.50 -12.85
C VAL A 483 -30.80 24.72 -11.68
N ASN A 484 -30.60 25.24 -10.47
CA ASN A 484 -31.16 24.68 -9.25
C ASN A 484 -32.06 25.72 -8.60
N LEU A 485 -33.31 25.36 -8.33
CA LEU A 485 -34.21 26.11 -7.47
C LEU A 485 -34.05 25.63 -6.04
N PHE A 486 -34.15 26.53 -5.07
CA PHE A 486 -34.10 26.17 -3.66
C PHE A 486 -35.07 27.01 -2.84
N ALA A 487 -35.54 26.42 -1.74
CA ALA A 487 -36.32 27.09 -0.72
C ALA A 487 -35.86 26.58 0.66
N ASN A 488 -35.68 27.48 1.61
CA ASN A 488 -35.30 27.17 2.98
C ASN A 488 -36.22 27.93 3.93
N PHE A 489 -36.72 27.25 4.96
CA PHE A 489 -37.50 27.84 6.04
C PHE A 489 -37.00 27.33 7.38
N ILE A 490 -36.68 28.24 8.29
CA ILE A 490 -36.21 27.96 9.64
C ILE A 490 -37.03 28.79 10.61
N GLN A 491 -37.61 28.15 11.61
CA GLN A 491 -38.21 28.79 12.76
C GLN A 491 -37.65 28.14 14.03
N ASP A 492 -36.92 28.93 14.81
CA ASP A 492 -36.23 28.45 16.01
C ASP A 492 -36.82 29.10 17.26
N ALA A 493 -37.91 28.51 17.77
CA ALA A 493 -38.55 28.91 19.02
C ALA A 493 -38.22 27.92 20.15
N LYS A 494 -36.93 27.66 20.39
CA LYS A 494 -36.48 26.82 21.52
C LYS A 494 -36.40 27.60 22.80
N ASN A 495 -37.05 27.14 23.85
CA ASN A 495 -36.73 27.58 25.20
C ASN A 495 -35.67 26.61 25.73
N TYR A 496 -34.42 27.06 25.81
CA TYR A 496 -33.35 26.25 26.39
C TYR A 496 -33.37 26.44 27.90
N GLN A 497 -33.39 25.32 28.64
CA GLN A 497 -33.08 25.36 30.06
C GLN A 497 -31.67 25.92 30.24
N ARG A 498 -31.52 26.87 31.17
CA ARG A 498 -30.24 27.53 31.44
C ARG A 498 -29.24 26.49 31.95
N ASP A 499 -28.39 25.99 31.08
CA ASP A 499 -27.10 25.53 31.56
C ASP A 499 -26.38 26.76 32.12
N THR A 500 -25.81 26.67 33.32
CA THR A 500 -25.22 27.85 33.99
C THR A 500 -24.05 28.47 33.21
N LEU A 501 -23.59 27.74 32.19
CA LEU A 501 -22.54 28.13 31.26
C LEU A 501 -23.02 28.85 29.99
N LEU A 502 -24.32 28.81 29.63
CA LEU A 502 -24.80 29.26 28.32
C LEU A 502 -25.84 30.39 28.40
N LEU A 503 -25.69 31.39 27.53
CA LEU A 503 -26.68 32.44 27.31
C LEU A 503 -27.78 31.98 26.34
N ALA A 504 -28.96 32.63 26.42
CA ALA A 504 -30.07 32.33 25.53
C ALA A 504 -29.77 32.77 24.10
N ALA A 505 -29.82 31.82 23.15
CA ALA A 505 -29.78 32.14 21.73
C ALA A 505 -31.01 32.99 21.33
N PRO A 506 -30.86 33.93 20.36
CA PRO A 506 -31.97 34.76 19.92
C PRO A 506 -33.06 33.95 19.22
N TYR A 507 -34.29 34.47 19.26
CA TYR A 507 -35.34 33.96 18.38
C TYR A 507 -34.98 34.31 16.93
N ARG A 508 -35.07 33.31 16.05
CA ARG A 508 -34.92 33.49 14.61
C ARG A 508 -36.07 32.84 13.85
N SER A 509 -36.61 33.57 12.88
CA SER A 509 -37.49 33.03 11.85
C SER A 509 -37.02 33.53 10.50
N TYR A 510 -36.84 32.62 9.54
CA TYR A 510 -36.19 32.91 8.29
C TYR A 510 -36.80 32.10 7.16
N PHE A 511 -37.13 32.75 6.05
CA PHE A 511 -37.57 32.14 4.81
C PHE A 511 -36.74 32.69 3.67
N GLN A 512 -36.21 31.83 2.80
CA GLN A 512 -35.58 32.25 1.55
C GLN A 512 -35.94 31.30 0.43
N TYR A 513 -35.99 31.83 -0.78
CA TYR A 513 -36.17 31.07 -1.99
C TYR A 513 -35.44 31.74 -3.15
N GLY A 514 -34.97 30.95 -4.10
CA GLY A 514 -34.28 31.50 -5.26
C GLY A 514 -33.77 30.45 -6.22
N ALA A 515 -32.92 30.93 -7.12
CA ALA A 515 -32.34 30.14 -8.20
C ALA A 515 -30.81 30.29 -8.20
N GLN A 516 -30.12 29.18 -8.42
CA GLN A 516 -28.71 29.12 -8.70
C GLN A 516 -28.49 28.69 -10.15
N TYR A 517 -27.71 29.47 -10.90
CA TYR A 517 -27.30 29.17 -12.26
C TYR A 517 -25.78 28.95 -12.32
N ASN A 518 -25.38 27.75 -12.73
CA ASN A 518 -23.98 27.38 -12.95
C ASN A 518 -23.61 27.69 -14.41
N TYR A 519 -23.07 28.90 -14.67
CA TYR A 519 -22.70 29.31 -16.02
C TYR A 519 -21.51 28.50 -16.56
N ILE A 520 -20.56 28.13 -15.70
CA ILE A 520 -19.43 27.21 -15.98
C ILE A 520 -19.22 26.24 -14.82
N LYS A 521 -18.37 25.22 -14.99
CA LYS A 521 -18.09 24.23 -13.93
C LYS A 521 -17.46 24.85 -12.67
N THR A 522 -16.77 25.97 -12.82
CA THR A 522 -16.05 26.68 -11.76
C THR A 522 -16.76 27.94 -11.27
N GLY A 523 -17.97 28.23 -11.75
CA GLY A 523 -18.63 29.50 -11.51
C GLY A 523 -20.16 29.40 -11.46
N SER A 524 -20.76 30.05 -10.46
CA SER A 524 -22.21 30.12 -10.30
C SER A 524 -22.68 31.50 -9.85
N VAL A 525 -23.88 31.87 -10.28
CA VAL A 525 -24.62 33.04 -9.77
C VAL A 525 -25.86 32.53 -9.05
N MET A 526 -26.14 33.09 -7.89
CA MET A 526 -27.34 32.80 -7.10
C MET A 526 -28.12 34.09 -6.88
N VAL A 527 -29.42 34.05 -7.16
CA VAL A 527 -30.34 35.16 -6.93
C VAL A 527 -31.49 34.65 -6.08
N TYR A 528 -31.74 35.32 -4.96
CA TYR A 528 -32.75 34.88 -4.00
C TYR A 528 -33.34 36.03 -3.20
N SER A 529 -34.54 35.82 -2.71
CA SER A 529 -35.25 36.76 -1.85
C SER A 529 -35.83 36.02 -0.65
N GLY A 530 -36.13 36.77 0.41
CA GLY A 530 -36.56 36.18 1.65
C GLY A 530 -37.05 37.18 2.67
N TYR A 531 -37.41 36.62 3.82
CA TYR A 531 -37.83 37.33 5.02
C TYR A 531 -37.05 36.77 6.21
N GLN A 532 -36.62 37.64 7.11
CA GLN A 532 -35.93 37.25 8.32
C GLN A 532 -36.42 38.08 9.52
N LYS A 533 -36.55 37.44 10.68
CA LYS A 533 -36.90 38.06 11.95
C LYS A 533 -35.94 37.59 13.02
N TYR A 534 -35.35 38.53 13.73
CA TYR A 534 -34.43 38.29 14.82
C TYR A 534 -34.90 39.07 16.06
N GLN A 535 -34.94 38.39 17.20
CA GLN A 535 -35.30 39.01 18.47
C GLN A 535 -34.34 38.51 19.56
N ASP A 536 -33.66 39.45 20.19
CA ASP A 536 -32.89 39.19 21.40
C ASP A 536 -33.84 38.86 22.56
N ARG A 537 -33.54 37.75 23.25
CA ARG A 537 -34.32 37.26 24.38
C ARG A 537 -33.76 37.69 25.73
N LEU A 538 -32.54 38.24 25.74
CA LEU A 538 -31.92 38.79 26.94
C LEU A 538 -32.42 40.23 27.17
N MET A 539 -32.48 40.64 28.43
CA MET A 539 -32.73 42.03 28.81
C MET A 539 -31.42 42.66 29.33
N PRO A 540 -31.04 43.85 28.86
CA PRO A 540 -31.69 44.65 27.81
C PRO A 540 -31.49 44.07 26.40
N ARG A 541 -32.52 44.13 25.54
CA ARG A 541 -32.47 43.61 24.16
C ARG A 541 -31.48 44.41 23.32
N GLN A 542 -30.58 43.73 22.61
CA GLN A 542 -29.62 44.36 21.69
C GLN A 542 -30.17 44.52 20.26
N PHE A 543 -31.13 43.70 19.87
CA PHE A 543 -31.79 43.75 18.56
C PHE A 543 -33.19 43.15 18.61
N ASP A 544 -34.10 43.73 17.83
CA ASP A 544 -35.44 43.21 17.58
C ASP A 544 -35.91 43.79 16.24
N TYR A 545 -35.93 42.98 15.18
CA TYR A 545 -36.27 43.46 13.84
C TYR A 545 -36.86 42.36 12.96
N ASP A 546 -37.57 42.80 11.94
CA ASP A 546 -37.82 42.01 10.74
C ASP A 546 -37.25 42.67 9.49
N GLU A 547 -36.94 41.87 8.49
CA GLU A 547 -36.35 42.36 7.25
C GLU A 547 -36.80 41.51 6.06
N LYS A 548 -37.27 42.18 5.01
CA LYS A 548 -37.46 41.59 3.68
C LYS A 548 -36.25 41.92 2.85
N PHE A 549 -35.61 40.92 2.25
CA PHE A 549 -34.36 41.11 1.52
C PHE A 549 -34.36 40.47 0.14
N PHE A 550 -33.52 41.01 -0.72
CA PHE A 550 -33.12 40.48 -2.01
C PHE A 550 -31.59 40.38 -2.03
N ARG A 551 -31.06 39.28 -2.55
CA ARG A 551 -29.63 38.98 -2.49
C ARG A 551 -29.13 38.37 -3.79
N VAL A 552 -27.95 38.83 -4.20
CA VAL A 552 -27.22 38.31 -5.35
C VAL A 552 -25.86 37.84 -4.86
N SER A 553 -25.48 36.61 -5.21
CA SER A 553 -24.17 36.04 -4.88
C SER A 553 -23.50 35.47 -6.13
N VAL A 554 -22.21 35.75 -6.28
CA VAL A 554 -21.36 35.22 -7.34
C VAL A 554 -20.26 34.39 -6.68
N ASN A 555 -20.18 33.12 -7.07
CA ASN A 555 -19.11 32.21 -6.68
C ASN A 555 -18.27 31.90 -7.91
N GLN A 556 -16.96 32.13 -7.86
CA GLN A 556 -16.06 31.86 -8.98
C GLN A 556 -14.75 31.27 -8.47
N ARG A 557 -14.31 30.17 -9.08
CA ARG A 557 -12.99 29.57 -8.88
C ARG A 557 -12.08 29.93 -10.05
N ILE A 558 -10.97 30.61 -9.79
CA ILE A 558 -9.96 31.03 -10.78
C ILE A 558 -8.61 30.42 -10.38
N GLY A 559 -8.18 29.37 -11.07
CA GLY A 559 -6.98 28.62 -10.67
C GLY A 559 -7.11 28.05 -9.25
N GLN A 560 -6.19 28.45 -8.35
CA GLN A 560 -6.21 28.06 -6.94
C GLN A 560 -7.07 28.97 -6.05
N PHE A 561 -7.64 30.05 -6.59
CA PHE A 561 -8.44 31.03 -5.85
C PHE A 561 -9.92 30.71 -5.94
N SER A 562 -10.64 30.90 -4.84
CA SER A 562 -12.10 30.89 -4.75
C SER A 562 -12.59 32.26 -4.30
N ILE A 563 -13.37 32.92 -5.13
CA ILE A 563 -13.92 34.24 -4.88
C ILE A 563 -15.43 34.09 -4.68
N ASN A 564 -15.93 34.59 -3.55
CA ASN A 564 -17.36 34.73 -3.28
C ASN A 564 -17.65 36.22 -3.06
N LEU A 565 -18.57 36.77 -3.85
CA LEU A 565 -19.07 38.13 -3.70
C LEU A 565 -20.57 38.04 -3.43
N GLU A 566 -21.07 38.76 -2.45
CA GLU A 566 -22.49 38.81 -2.14
C GLU A 566 -22.94 40.24 -1.88
N SER A 567 -24.12 40.58 -2.38
CA SER A 567 -24.79 41.85 -2.13
C SER A 567 -26.22 41.59 -1.70
N GLN A 568 -26.60 42.11 -0.54
CA GLN A 568 -27.94 42.04 0.02
C GLN A 568 -28.53 43.44 0.10
N PHE A 569 -29.78 43.57 -0.31
CA PHE A 569 -30.58 44.78 -0.19
C PHE A 569 -31.87 44.41 0.53
N GLY A 570 -32.18 45.07 1.63
CA GLY A 570 -33.36 44.77 2.42
C GLY A 570 -34.03 46.01 2.98
N ASN A 571 -35.31 45.86 3.32
CA ASN A 571 -36.09 46.81 4.08
C ASN A 571 -36.33 46.21 5.47
N THR A 572 -35.88 46.93 6.50
CA THR A 572 -35.85 46.49 7.89
C THR A 572 -36.83 47.32 8.72
N ASN A 573 -37.71 46.65 9.47
CA ASN A 573 -38.49 47.28 10.52
C ASN A 573 -37.84 46.98 11.87
N ASN A 574 -37.46 48.02 12.60
CA ASN A 574 -36.76 47.92 13.86
C ASN A 574 -37.75 48.07 15.03
N PHE A 575 -38.00 46.99 15.76
CA PHE A 575 -38.90 46.98 16.91
C PHE A 575 -38.21 47.43 18.21
N LEU A 576 -36.87 47.54 18.23
CA LEU A 576 -36.13 48.04 19.39
C LEU A 576 -36.32 49.56 19.57
N THR A 577 -36.36 50.30 18.48
CA THR A 577 -36.39 51.78 18.45
C THR A 577 -37.61 52.36 17.72
N GLY A 578 -38.34 51.53 16.97
CA GLY A 578 -39.61 51.89 16.31
C GLY A 578 -39.48 52.50 14.91
N PHE A 579 -38.28 52.64 14.34
CA PHE A 579 -38.09 53.14 12.98
C PHE A 579 -38.03 52.03 11.93
N SER A 580 -38.33 52.37 10.67
CA SER A 580 -38.11 51.51 9.51
C SER A 580 -37.08 52.14 8.57
N GLY A 581 -36.26 51.32 7.92
CA GLY A 581 -35.21 51.81 7.02
C GLY A 581 -34.60 50.73 6.15
N ASN A 582 -33.83 51.15 5.16
CA ASN A 582 -33.13 50.22 4.28
C ASN A 582 -31.87 49.66 4.96
N SER A 583 -31.52 48.41 4.63
CA SER A 583 -30.30 47.74 5.05
C SER A 583 -29.60 47.13 3.84
N THR A 584 -28.31 47.42 3.67
CA THR A 584 -27.49 46.91 2.57
C THR A 584 -26.23 46.25 3.11
N PHE A 585 -25.89 45.07 2.62
CA PHE A 585 -24.68 44.33 2.97
C PHE A 585 -23.90 43.98 1.71
N TYR A 586 -22.61 44.27 1.72
CA TYR A 586 -21.66 43.84 0.69
C TYR A 586 -20.64 42.95 1.36
N THR A 587 -20.47 41.72 0.88
CA THR A 587 -19.46 40.81 1.39
C THR A 587 -18.57 40.31 0.26
N ALA A 588 -17.29 40.17 0.57
CA ALA A 588 -16.29 39.62 -0.32
C ALA A 588 -15.45 38.62 0.47
N ASN A 589 -15.29 37.42 -0.08
CA ASN A 589 -14.44 36.37 0.47
C ASN A 589 -13.51 35.84 -0.62
N VAL A 590 -12.21 35.80 -0.32
CA VAL A 590 -11.15 35.32 -1.20
C VAL A 590 -10.39 34.22 -0.48
N GLY A 591 -10.63 33.00 -0.92
CA GLY A 591 -9.91 31.80 -0.48
C GLY A 591 -8.83 31.40 -1.48
N PHE A 592 -7.75 30.80 -0.97
CA PHE A 592 -6.69 30.19 -1.76
C PHE A 592 -6.24 28.90 -1.10
N GLN A 593 -5.92 27.89 -1.91
CA GLN A 593 -5.38 26.62 -1.42
C GLN A 593 -4.30 26.10 -2.37
N LYS A 594 -3.05 26.01 -1.87
CA LYS A 594 -1.91 25.42 -2.58
C LYS A 594 -0.79 25.11 -1.59
N PHE A 595 0.08 24.16 -1.91
CA PHE A 595 1.28 23.82 -1.11
C PHE A 595 0.99 23.45 0.35
N ASN A 596 -0.14 22.77 0.60
CA ASN A 596 -0.63 22.47 1.95
C ASN A 596 -0.85 23.70 2.85
N THR A 597 -0.96 24.86 2.23
CA THR A 597 -1.35 26.12 2.86
C THR A 597 -2.69 26.55 2.29
N SER A 598 -3.56 27.01 3.17
CA SER A 598 -4.79 27.71 2.80
C SER A 598 -4.81 29.06 3.48
N PHE A 599 -5.26 30.07 2.75
CA PHE A 599 -5.59 31.36 3.32
C PHE A 599 -7.00 31.75 2.90
N ASN A 600 -7.72 32.43 3.79
CA ASN A 600 -9.05 32.94 3.55
C ASN A 600 -9.13 34.37 4.07
N LEU A 601 -9.38 35.32 3.17
CA LEU A 601 -9.57 36.74 3.48
C LEU A 601 -11.02 37.08 3.26
N TYR A 602 -11.70 37.65 4.25
CA TYR A 602 -13.08 38.09 4.11
C TYR A 602 -13.26 39.51 4.62
N GLY A 603 -14.16 40.22 3.98
CA GLY A 603 -14.58 41.56 4.36
C GLY A 603 -16.07 41.74 4.11
N SER A 604 -16.73 42.48 4.99
CA SER A 604 -18.09 42.91 4.81
C SER A 604 -18.28 44.36 5.23
N TYR A 605 -19.07 45.08 4.43
CA TYR A 605 -19.49 46.44 4.69
C TYR A 605 -21.00 46.49 4.71
N ALA A 606 -21.56 47.01 5.78
CA ALA A 606 -23.00 47.07 5.99
C ALA A 606 -23.44 48.49 6.34
N ILE A 607 -24.57 48.91 5.77
CA ILE A 607 -25.34 50.07 6.21
C ILE A 607 -26.67 49.49 6.65
N THR A 608 -26.98 49.51 7.93
CA THR A 608 -28.07 48.70 8.49
C THR A 608 -28.96 49.49 9.43
N SER A 609 -30.24 49.20 9.37
CA SER A 609 -31.29 49.76 10.22
C SER A 609 -31.72 48.77 11.33
N ARG A 610 -30.94 47.71 11.58
CA ARG A 610 -31.26 46.59 12.50
C ARG A 610 -31.04 46.87 13.99
N TYR A 611 -30.26 47.89 14.35
CA TYR A 611 -29.79 48.11 15.72
C TYR A 611 -30.21 49.50 16.26
N GLN A 612 -29.41 50.18 17.06
CA GLN A 612 -29.82 51.40 17.77
C GLN A 612 -29.97 52.65 16.89
N MET A 613 -29.28 52.72 15.75
CA MET A 613 -29.27 53.91 14.87
C MET A 613 -29.80 53.57 13.48
N GLN A 614 -30.52 54.51 12.87
CA GLN A 614 -30.91 54.43 11.46
C GLN A 614 -29.66 54.55 10.58
N ASN A 615 -29.52 53.68 9.57
CA ASN A 615 -28.37 53.65 8.66
C ASN A 615 -27.00 53.50 9.35
N GLN A 616 -26.92 52.69 10.41
CA GLN A 616 -25.66 52.41 11.11
C GLN A 616 -24.66 51.74 10.17
N LYS A 617 -23.46 52.31 10.06
CA LYS A 617 -22.37 51.77 9.26
C LYS A 617 -21.57 50.77 10.08
N GLN A 618 -21.34 49.57 9.54
CA GLN A 618 -20.54 48.53 10.16
C GLN A 618 -19.57 47.94 9.14
N THR A 619 -18.34 47.67 9.58
CA THR A 619 -17.30 47.06 8.76
C THR A 619 -16.70 45.89 9.52
N TYR A 620 -16.71 44.71 8.89
CA TYR A 620 -16.09 43.52 9.43
C TYR A 620 -15.04 43.03 8.44
N PHE A 621 -13.88 42.63 8.92
CA PHE A 621 -12.85 42.03 8.08
C PHE A 621 -12.03 41.05 8.90
N GLY A 622 -11.50 40.05 8.23
CA GLY A 622 -10.70 39.03 8.87
C GLY A 622 -9.87 38.22 7.89
N ALA A 623 -8.94 37.48 8.47
CA ALA A 623 -7.99 36.64 7.77
C ALA A 623 -7.83 35.32 8.53
N GLN A 624 -7.75 34.23 7.79
CA GLN A 624 -7.38 32.93 8.32
C GLN A 624 -6.25 32.35 7.49
N ILE A 625 -5.24 31.79 8.16
CA ILE A 625 -4.14 31.05 7.54
C ILE A 625 -4.08 29.70 8.23
N ILE A 626 -4.05 28.62 7.45
CA ILE A 626 -3.80 27.26 7.92
C ILE A 626 -2.70 26.68 7.05
N SER A 627 -1.59 26.25 7.66
CA SER A 627 -0.43 25.74 6.93
C SER A 627 0.18 24.54 7.62
N THR A 628 0.42 23.46 6.87
CA THR A 628 1.28 22.36 7.33
C THR A 628 2.67 22.57 6.73
N LEU A 629 3.53 23.25 7.48
CA LEU A 629 4.87 23.69 7.03
C LEU A 629 5.82 22.50 6.79
N SER A 630 5.62 21.41 7.54
CA SER A 630 6.27 20.11 7.36
C SER A 630 5.39 19.02 7.98
N ASP A 631 5.73 17.75 7.79
CA ASP A 631 5.05 16.63 8.46
C ASP A 631 5.12 16.71 10.01
N ARG A 632 6.00 17.56 10.54
CA ARG A 632 6.21 17.76 11.98
C ARG A 632 5.68 19.09 12.50
N THR A 633 5.22 20.00 11.64
CA THR A 633 4.92 21.38 12.03
C THR A 633 3.65 21.90 11.38
N ASN A 634 2.68 22.25 12.22
CA ASN A 634 1.41 22.82 11.82
C ASN A 634 1.21 24.20 12.43
N PHE A 635 0.65 25.12 11.64
CA PHE A 635 0.43 26.50 12.05
C PHE A 635 -0.96 26.95 11.61
N ARG A 636 -1.68 27.60 12.52
CA ARG A 636 -2.95 28.27 12.26
C ARG A 636 -2.95 29.66 12.87
N LEU A 637 -3.36 30.63 12.06
CA LEU A 637 -3.57 32.01 12.45
C LEU A 637 -5.00 32.41 12.05
N PHE A 638 -5.69 33.11 12.95
CA PHE A 638 -7.00 33.67 12.69
C PHE A 638 -7.07 35.07 13.29
N TYR A 639 -7.70 35.99 12.56
CA TYR A 639 -7.96 37.34 13.02
C TYR A 639 -9.29 37.83 12.46
N GLN A 640 -10.09 38.50 13.30
CA GLN A 640 -11.29 39.22 12.92
C GLN A 640 -11.41 40.47 13.77
N ASN A 641 -11.75 41.60 13.15
CA ASN A 641 -11.82 42.87 13.87
C ASN A 641 -12.97 42.95 14.89
N ASN A 642 -14.16 42.44 14.54
CA ASN A 642 -15.35 42.43 15.39
C ASN A 642 -16.44 41.48 14.85
N TYR A 643 -17.51 41.26 15.61
CA TYR A 643 -18.66 40.43 15.23
C TYR A 643 -19.97 41.21 15.24
N MET A 644 -20.98 40.66 14.58
CA MET A 644 -22.33 41.23 14.61
C MET A 644 -22.96 41.08 16.00
N PRO A 645 -23.80 42.03 16.45
CA PRO A 645 -24.54 41.93 17.72
C PRO A 645 -25.33 40.63 17.90
N GLU A 646 -25.81 40.02 16.81
CA GLU A 646 -26.51 38.73 16.85
C GLU A 646 -25.64 37.58 17.37
N ASP A 647 -24.30 37.67 17.33
CA ASP A 647 -23.37 36.67 17.85
C ASP A 647 -23.00 36.86 19.34
N TYR A 648 -23.53 37.90 19.99
CA TYR A 648 -23.18 38.28 21.37
C TYR A 648 -23.42 37.20 22.43
N PHE A 649 -24.33 36.27 22.17
CA PHE A 649 -24.62 35.13 23.07
C PHE A 649 -23.51 34.06 23.08
N LYS A 650 -22.50 34.16 22.20
CA LYS A 650 -21.35 33.26 22.10
C LYS A 650 -20.04 33.97 22.43
N ASP A 651 -19.05 33.17 22.81
CA ASP A 651 -17.66 33.63 22.83
C ASP A 651 -17.19 33.92 21.40
N ARG A 652 -16.60 35.08 21.20
CA ARG A 652 -16.25 35.63 19.88
C ARG A 652 -14.75 35.83 19.80
N ASN A 653 -14.11 35.10 18.89
CA ASN A 653 -12.66 35.08 18.78
C ASN A 653 -12.16 36.23 17.91
N LEU A 654 -11.38 37.17 18.44
CA LEU A 654 -10.81 38.26 17.65
C LEU A 654 -9.45 37.89 17.05
N PHE A 655 -8.69 37.05 17.74
CA PHE A 655 -7.37 36.62 17.31
C PHE A 655 -7.04 35.24 17.88
N GLU A 656 -6.49 34.35 17.06
CA GLU A 656 -6.01 33.05 17.50
C GLU A 656 -4.75 32.63 16.76
N VAL A 657 -3.80 32.09 17.53
CA VAL A 657 -2.59 31.43 17.04
C VAL A 657 -2.58 30.04 17.63
N LEU A 658 -2.43 29.03 16.77
CA LEU A 658 -2.15 27.66 17.17
C LEU A 658 -0.90 27.20 16.42
N PHE A 659 0.09 26.73 17.17
CA PHE A 659 1.34 26.21 16.63
C PHE A 659 1.62 24.86 17.27
N HIS A 660 1.80 23.84 16.43
CA HIS A 660 2.13 22.49 16.84
C HIS A 660 3.46 22.09 16.22
N HIS A 661 4.38 21.55 17.01
CA HIS A 661 5.67 21.09 16.55
C HIS A 661 6.11 19.80 17.24
N GLN A 662 6.49 18.80 16.44
CA GLN A 662 7.13 17.58 16.91
C GLN A 662 8.66 17.78 17.03
N LEU A 663 9.15 18.01 18.24
CA LEU A 663 10.58 18.22 18.53
C LEU A 663 11.43 16.99 18.18
N PHE A 664 11.05 15.84 18.71
CA PHE A 664 11.74 14.56 18.56
C PHE A 664 10.72 13.44 18.36
N ARG A 665 11.18 12.21 18.11
CA ARG A 665 10.29 11.05 18.04
C ARG A 665 9.54 10.92 19.37
N HIS A 666 8.21 10.98 19.34
CA HIS A 666 7.30 10.93 20.50
C HIS A 666 7.17 12.19 21.39
N HIS A 667 7.83 13.30 21.05
CA HIS A 667 7.81 14.54 21.83
C HIS A 667 7.17 15.68 21.03
N GLU A 668 6.12 16.28 21.56
CA GLU A 668 5.34 17.32 20.91
C GLU A 668 5.20 18.55 21.80
N ILE A 669 5.20 19.73 21.18
CA ILE A 669 4.90 21.01 21.81
C ILE A 669 3.75 21.68 21.06
N ASP A 670 2.78 22.15 21.82
CA ASP A 670 1.67 22.98 21.35
C ASP A 670 1.74 24.35 22.03
N ILE A 671 1.68 25.40 21.22
CA ILE A 671 1.58 26.79 21.66
C ILE A 671 0.26 27.34 21.13
N SER A 672 -0.58 27.83 22.04
CA SER A 672 -1.90 28.35 21.72
C SER A 672 -2.09 29.73 22.37
N GLY A 673 -2.61 30.69 21.61
CA GLY A 673 -2.95 32.01 22.09
C GLY A 673 -4.28 32.46 21.50
N ARG A 674 -5.18 32.98 22.33
CA ARG A 674 -6.50 33.43 21.88
C ARG A 674 -6.85 34.73 22.58
N TYR A 675 -7.44 35.65 21.81
CA TYR A 675 -8.00 36.89 22.27
C TYR A 675 -9.47 36.92 21.90
N ASN A 676 -10.36 36.93 22.89
CA ASN A 676 -11.79 36.76 22.68
C ASN A 676 -12.62 37.81 23.42
N LEU A 677 -13.82 38.07 22.90
CA LEU A 677 -14.90 38.73 23.62
C LEU A 677 -15.77 37.65 24.25
N GLN A 678 -15.90 37.67 25.57
CA GLN A 678 -16.73 36.71 26.28
C GLN A 678 -18.20 36.85 25.85
N ARG A 679 -18.95 35.75 25.87
CA ARG A 679 -20.42 35.77 25.76
C ARG A 679 -20.99 36.75 26.79
N GLY A 680 -21.94 37.59 26.37
CA GLY A 680 -22.55 38.54 27.31
C GLY A 680 -21.68 39.76 27.65
N ASP A 681 -20.56 39.99 26.96
CA ASP A 681 -19.76 41.22 27.09
C ASP A 681 -19.43 41.82 25.71
N LEU A 682 -19.72 43.10 25.47
CA LEU A 682 -19.48 43.75 24.18
C LEU A 682 -18.10 44.41 24.09
N ALA A 683 -17.42 44.62 25.22
CA ALA A 683 -16.26 45.52 25.29
C ALA A 683 -15.03 44.87 25.93
N ASN A 684 -15.19 44.08 26.98
CA ASN A 684 -14.05 43.49 27.67
C ASN A 684 -13.49 42.33 26.86
N LYS A 685 -12.19 42.41 26.61
CA LYS A 685 -11.45 41.44 25.83
C LYS A 685 -10.62 40.60 26.77
N ASP A 686 -10.77 39.29 26.66
CA ASP A 686 -10.03 38.32 27.43
C ASP A 686 -8.88 37.79 26.58
N PHE A 687 -7.75 37.52 27.24
CA PHE A 687 -6.58 36.92 26.61
C PHE A 687 -6.26 35.62 27.33
N ILE A 688 -6.03 34.56 26.57
CA ILE A 688 -5.58 33.29 27.10
C ILE A 688 -4.39 32.80 26.28
N PHE A 689 -3.41 32.23 26.98
CA PHE A 689 -2.24 31.59 26.43
C PHE A 689 -2.08 30.20 27.03
N SER A 690 -1.64 29.25 26.23
CA SER A 690 -1.29 27.91 26.68
C SER A 690 -0.02 27.40 26.01
N LEU A 691 0.82 26.77 26.82
CA LEU A 691 1.98 26.00 26.39
C LEU A 691 1.79 24.56 26.87
N ARG A 692 1.68 23.61 25.96
CA ARG A 692 1.52 22.18 26.26
C ARG A 692 2.70 21.40 25.72
N TYR A 693 3.22 20.50 26.55
CA TYR A 693 4.18 19.50 26.16
C TYR A 693 3.55 18.11 26.30
N THR A 694 3.66 17.28 25.26
CA THR A 694 3.07 15.94 25.21
C THR A 694 4.15 14.89 24.93
N LEU A 695 4.24 13.88 25.79
CA LEU A 695 5.04 12.68 25.64
C LEU A 695 4.15 11.51 25.17
N ARG A 696 4.41 10.96 23.99
CA ARG A 696 3.69 9.79 23.45
C ARG A 696 4.42 8.49 23.75
N MET A 697 3.91 7.72 24.69
CA MET A 697 4.41 6.40 25.08
C MET A 697 3.67 5.29 24.35
N ASN A 698 4.37 4.18 24.11
CA ASN A 698 3.78 2.95 23.60
C ASN A 698 3.97 1.87 24.67
N VAL A 699 3.02 1.77 25.61
CA VAL A 699 3.12 0.95 26.82
C VAL A 699 2.89 -0.52 26.45
N PRO A 700 3.78 -1.47 26.82
CA PRO A 700 3.60 -2.88 26.51
C PRO A 700 2.40 -3.46 27.28
N VAL A 701 1.46 -4.10 26.57
CA VAL A 701 0.23 -4.68 27.17
C VAL A 701 0.14 -6.20 26.98
N GLN A 702 0.78 -6.76 25.95
CA GLN A 702 0.76 -8.19 25.69
C GLN A 702 2.09 -8.63 25.05
N LYS A 703 2.72 -9.71 25.54
CA LYS A 703 3.85 -10.36 24.84
C LYS A 703 3.29 -11.17 23.68
N ILE A 704 3.74 -10.91 22.45
CA ILE A 704 3.23 -11.55 21.21
C ILE A 704 4.21 -12.53 20.57
N ALA A 705 5.48 -12.44 20.92
CA ALA A 705 6.52 -13.31 20.39
C ALA A 705 7.55 -13.62 21.48
N GLU A 706 8.31 -14.68 21.25
CA GLU A 706 9.47 -15.04 22.03
C GLU A 706 10.60 -15.38 21.07
N TYR A 707 11.74 -14.74 21.27
CA TYR A 707 12.90 -14.89 20.41
C TYR A 707 14.14 -15.22 21.22
N THR A 708 15.05 -15.93 20.58
CA THR A 708 16.39 -16.25 21.03
C THR A 708 17.43 -15.71 20.06
N THR A 709 18.65 -15.54 20.57
CA THR A 709 19.84 -15.14 19.83
C THR A 709 20.83 -16.30 19.78
N LEU A 710 21.43 -16.51 18.60
CA LEU A 710 22.58 -17.40 18.41
C LEU A 710 23.79 -16.54 18.03
N SER A 711 24.85 -16.60 18.82
CA SER A 711 26.13 -15.97 18.51
C SER A 711 27.25 -17.00 18.45
N GLY A 712 28.34 -16.68 17.78
CA GLY A 712 29.44 -17.63 17.64
C GLY A 712 30.63 -17.04 16.90
N THR A 713 31.72 -17.79 16.91
CA THR A 713 32.95 -17.46 16.19
C THR A 713 33.36 -18.61 15.29
N VAL A 714 33.72 -18.27 14.05
CA VAL A 714 34.36 -19.19 13.10
C VAL A 714 35.87 -19.05 13.23
N ASN A 715 36.49 -20.01 13.91
CA ASN A 715 37.93 -20.02 14.14
C ASN A 715 38.69 -20.36 12.86
N ASN A 716 39.75 -19.62 12.55
CA ASN A 716 40.63 -19.93 11.43
C ASN A 716 41.62 -21.04 11.81
N LEU A 717 41.46 -22.24 11.22
CA LEU A 717 42.35 -23.40 11.41
C LEU A 717 43.15 -23.70 10.13
N GLY A 718 43.68 -22.66 9.48
CA GLY A 718 44.56 -22.77 8.31
C GLY A 718 43.91 -22.40 6.97
N VAL A 719 42.78 -21.67 6.99
CA VAL A 719 42.12 -21.14 5.79
C VAL A 719 42.57 -19.70 5.50
N GLN A 720 42.40 -19.24 4.26
CA GLN A 720 42.82 -17.90 3.83
C GLN A 720 42.01 -16.77 4.48
N LYS A 721 40.70 -16.98 4.68
CA LYS A 721 39.80 -15.97 5.26
C LYS A 721 38.71 -16.61 6.09
N VAL A 722 38.34 -15.94 7.17
CA VAL A 722 37.11 -16.20 7.93
C VAL A 722 36.10 -15.05 7.85
N GLU A 723 36.44 -13.99 7.13
CA GLU A 723 35.54 -12.87 6.87
C GLU A 723 34.59 -13.19 5.70
N GLY A 724 33.31 -12.85 5.87
CA GLY A 724 32.35 -12.93 4.75
C GLY A 724 31.77 -14.32 4.51
N ILE A 725 31.98 -15.26 5.43
CA ILE A 725 31.37 -16.58 5.38
C ILE A 725 29.90 -16.44 5.73
N ARG A 726 29.05 -16.90 4.83
CA ARG A 726 27.60 -16.87 5.01
C ARG A 726 27.16 -18.13 5.74
N LEU A 727 26.43 -17.92 6.82
CA LEU A 727 25.85 -18.98 7.63
C LEU A 727 24.33 -18.92 7.49
N MET A 728 23.73 -20.08 7.32
CA MET A 728 22.30 -20.24 7.07
C MET A 728 21.69 -21.13 8.14
N MET A 729 20.51 -20.76 8.59
CA MET A 729 19.74 -21.52 9.55
C MET A 729 18.27 -21.46 9.14
N GLY A 730 17.83 -22.40 8.30
CA GLY A 730 16.56 -22.31 7.60
C GLY A 730 16.47 -21.02 6.77
N ASN A 731 15.51 -20.15 7.11
CA ASN A 731 15.32 -18.86 6.41
C ASN A 731 16.20 -17.72 6.95
N TYR A 732 16.87 -17.94 8.08
CA TYR A 732 17.78 -16.97 8.69
C TYR A 732 19.15 -17.05 8.02
N ILE A 733 19.72 -15.89 7.73
CA ILE A 733 21.05 -15.79 7.13
C ILE A 733 21.83 -14.70 7.87
N THR A 734 23.09 -14.98 8.13
CA THR A 734 24.05 -14.03 8.68
C THR A 734 25.38 -14.19 7.97
N VAL A 735 26.31 -13.29 8.27
CA VAL A 735 27.64 -13.30 7.67
C VAL A 735 28.69 -12.96 8.70
N THR A 736 29.83 -13.63 8.63
CA THR A 736 30.93 -13.39 9.55
C THR A 736 31.61 -12.04 9.31
N ASP A 737 32.05 -11.43 10.41
CA ASP A 737 32.91 -10.24 10.42
C ASP A 737 34.39 -10.59 10.17
N LYS A 738 35.27 -9.59 10.26
CA LYS A 738 36.73 -9.76 10.06
C LYS A 738 37.39 -10.73 11.03
N ALA A 739 36.84 -10.88 12.23
CA ALA A 739 37.35 -11.78 13.26
C ALA A 739 36.67 -13.16 13.21
N GLY A 740 35.71 -13.37 12.30
CA GLY A 740 34.95 -14.62 12.19
C GLY A 740 33.71 -14.65 13.08
N ASN A 741 33.35 -13.56 13.77
CA ASN A 741 32.16 -13.53 14.62
C ASN A 741 30.89 -13.45 13.77
N TYR A 742 29.83 -14.10 14.24
CA TYR A 742 28.52 -14.03 13.63
C TYR A 742 27.42 -13.95 14.70
N THR A 743 26.26 -13.44 14.30
CA THR A 743 25.08 -13.37 15.17
C THR A 743 23.80 -13.51 14.35
N PHE A 744 22.88 -14.31 14.86
CA PHE A 744 21.49 -14.36 14.45
C PHE A 744 20.63 -13.86 15.61
N LYS A 745 19.73 -12.91 15.35
CA LYS A 745 18.73 -12.44 16.31
C LYS A 745 17.32 -12.72 15.79
N ASN A 746 16.34 -12.60 16.68
CA ASN A 746 14.91 -12.73 16.37
C ASN A 746 14.54 -14.13 15.86
N ILE A 747 15.16 -15.16 16.43
CA ILE A 747 14.90 -16.56 16.06
C ILE A 747 13.90 -17.15 17.06
N PRO A 748 12.80 -17.80 16.62
CA PRO A 748 11.94 -18.55 17.52
C PRO A 748 12.69 -19.71 18.20
N PRO A 749 12.53 -19.94 19.52
CA PRO A 749 13.14 -21.10 20.19
C PRO A 749 12.77 -22.42 19.50
N GLY A 750 13.74 -23.33 19.40
CA GLY A 750 13.55 -24.61 18.72
C GLY A 750 14.84 -25.23 18.20
N ASP A 751 14.67 -26.28 17.42
CA ASP A 751 15.77 -27.06 16.84
C ASP A 751 16.05 -26.61 15.42
N TYR A 752 17.32 -26.35 15.13
CA TYR A 752 17.76 -25.84 13.84
C TYR A 752 19.01 -26.56 13.34
N PHE A 753 19.22 -26.51 12.02
CA PHE A 753 20.47 -26.92 11.41
C PHE A 753 21.22 -25.67 10.94
N LEU A 754 22.45 -25.52 11.42
CA LEU A 754 23.37 -24.50 10.94
C LEU A 754 24.15 -25.03 9.75
N GLU A 755 24.10 -24.28 8.66
CA GLU A 755 24.73 -24.59 7.38
C GLU A 755 25.69 -23.47 6.98
N ILE A 756 26.67 -23.83 6.14
CA ILE A 756 27.63 -22.89 5.56
C ILE A 756 27.33 -22.84 4.06
N ASP A 757 27.10 -21.64 3.55
CA ASP A 757 27.03 -21.44 2.11
C ASP A 757 28.44 -21.54 1.51
N ARG A 758 28.70 -22.67 0.85
CA ARG A 758 30.02 -22.99 0.29
C ARG A 758 30.48 -22.02 -0.80
N SER A 759 29.57 -21.24 -1.41
CA SER A 759 29.97 -20.19 -2.36
C SER A 759 30.62 -18.97 -1.67
N SER A 760 30.58 -18.92 -0.33
CA SER A 760 31.28 -17.89 0.46
C SER A 760 32.67 -18.31 0.96
N THR A 761 33.01 -19.60 0.86
CA THR A 761 34.30 -20.18 1.27
C THR A 761 35.18 -20.50 0.05
N GLN A 762 36.49 -20.77 0.24
CA GLN A 762 37.29 -21.32 -0.86
C GLN A 762 36.84 -22.75 -1.18
N LEU A 763 37.14 -23.24 -2.38
CA LEU A 763 36.69 -24.56 -2.86
C LEU A 763 37.01 -25.67 -1.85
N ASN A 764 38.23 -25.70 -1.31
CA ASN A 764 38.72 -26.73 -0.39
C ASN A 764 38.48 -26.43 1.09
N ASP A 765 37.87 -25.30 1.44
CA ASP A 765 37.59 -24.98 2.84
C ASP A 765 36.41 -25.84 3.32
N ILE A 766 36.59 -26.48 4.46
CA ILE A 766 35.59 -27.33 5.11
C ILE A 766 35.54 -27.05 6.63
N PRO A 767 34.37 -27.22 7.27
CA PRO A 767 34.29 -27.15 8.72
C PRO A 767 35.04 -28.31 9.36
N TYR A 768 35.72 -28.02 10.48
CA TYR A 768 36.40 -29.01 11.29
C TYR A 768 35.41 -29.88 12.08
N SER A 769 34.20 -29.37 12.35
CA SER A 769 33.10 -30.10 12.95
C SER A 769 32.13 -30.67 11.90
N ASN A 770 31.23 -31.55 12.33
CA ASN A 770 30.21 -32.13 11.47
C ASN A 770 29.14 -31.09 11.09
N PHE A 771 28.90 -30.93 9.78
CA PHE A 771 27.90 -30.01 9.23
C PHE A 771 26.96 -30.73 8.25
N PRO A 772 25.67 -30.37 8.19
CA PRO A 772 24.97 -29.35 8.98
C PRO A 772 24.99 -29.61 10.49
N ALA A 773 25.22 -28.58 11.31
CA ALA A 773 25.33 -28.73 12.76
C ALA A 773 23.94 -28.58 13.40
N THR A 774 23.52 -29.58 14.17
CA THR A 774 22.25 -29.53 14.92
C THR A 774 22.38 -28.60 16.13
N LEU A 775 21.48 -27.63 16.26
CA LEU A 775 21.46 -26.65 17.33
C LEU A 775 20.11 -26.68 18.05
N HIS A 776 20.15 -26.77 19.38
CA HIS A 776 18.97 -26.69 20.25
C HIS A 776 18.93 -25.31 20.90
N LEU A 777 18.17 -24.38 20.33
CA LEU A 777 18.13 -22.97 20.76
C LEU A 777 17.01 -22.74 21.77
N ILE A 778 17.31 -22.88 23.06
CA ILE A 778 16.32 -22.80 24.15
C ILE A 778 16.54 -21.56 25.02
N ASN A 779 17.80 -21.20 25.25
CA ASN A 779 18.16 -20.05 26.08
C ASN A 779 17.92 -18.73 25.33
N LYS A 780 17.81 -17.60 26.04
CA LYS A 780 17.73 -16.27 25.39
C LYS A 780 18.97 -15.99 24.53
N GLU A 781 20.14 -16.41 25.00
CA GLU A 781 21.41 -16.34 24.29
C GLU A 781 22.02 -17.74 24.20
N ASN A 782 22.37 -18.16 23.00
CA ASN A 782 23.05 -19.43 22.71
C ASN A 782 24.36 -19.15 22.00
N ILE A 783 25.39 -19.94 22.32
CA ILE A 783 26.73 -19.80 21.75
C ILE A 783 27.11 -21.09 21.04
N TYR A 784 27.54 -20.98 19.78
CA TYR A 784 28.12 -22.11 19.03
C TYR A 784 29.39 -21.64 18.32
N ASN A 785 30.52 -22.29 18.60
CA ASN A 785 31.80 -21.97 17.97
C ASN A 785 32.27 -23.18 17.17
N PHE A 786 32.81 -22.94 15.98
CA PHE A 786 33.39 -24.00 15.16
C PHE A 786 34.59 -23.46 14.37
N GLY A 787 35.42 -24.35 13.85
CA GLY A 787 36.60 -23.97 13.06
C GLY A 787 36.44 -24.30 11.58
N LEU A 788 37.10 -23.54 10.72
CA LEU A 788 37.29 -23.86 9.30
C LEU A 788 38.73 -24.26 9.02
N THR A 789 38.90 -25.32 8.24
CA THR A 789 40.20 -25.84 7.81
C THR A 789 40.16 -26.19 6.31
N THR A 790 41.32 -26.47 5.73
CA THR A 790 41.40 -26.93 4.34
C THR A 790 41.33 -28.45 4.25
N ALA A 791 40.52 -28.96 3.34
CA ALA A 791 40.33 -30.38 3.10
C ALA A 791 41.62 -31.11 2.69
N ALA A 792 41.73 -32.37 3.12
CA ALA A 792 42.73 -33.31 2.64
C ALA A 792 42.14 -34.18 1.52
N THR A 793 43.02 -34.81 0.74
CA THR A 793 42.64 -35.71 -0.37
C THR A 793 43.42 -37.01 -0.26
N ILE A 794 42.77 -38.15 -0.53
CA ILE A 794 43.45 -39.41 -0.80
C ILE A 794 43.33 -39.68 -2.29
N GLN A 795 44.43 -39.90 -2.99
CA GLN A 795 44.44 -40.35 -4.38
C GLN A 795 45.05 -41.75 -4.43
N GLY A 796 44.59 -42.59 -5.34
CA GLY A 796 45.18 -43.90 -5.50
C GLY A 796 44.98 -44.50 -6.86
N SER A 797 45.76 -45.55 -7.14
CA SER A 797 45.66 -46.33 -8.36
C SER A 797 45.71 -47.81 -8.01
N ILE A 798 44.87 -48.60 -8.66
CA ILE A 798 44.83 -50.05 -8.48
C ILE A 798 45.49 -50.70 -9.70
N SER A 799 46.57 -51.44 -9.47
CA SER A 799 47.31 -52.15 -10.53
C SER A 799 47.21 -53.66 -10.34
N LEU A 800 47.05 -54.38 -11.45
CA LEU A 800 47.15 -55.83 -11.50
C LEU A 800 48.60 -56.18 -11.80
N ASN A 801 49.25 -56.95 -10.92
CA ASN A 801 50.61 -57.43 -11.15
C ASN A 801 50.52 -58.88 -11.66
N GLU A 802 50.55 -59.05 -12.98
CA GLU A 802 50.81 -60.33 -13.62
C GLU A 802 52.32 -60.41 -13.85
N ASN A 803 53.00 -61.34 -13.19
CA ASN A 803 54.41 -61.59 -13.49
C ASN A 803 54.50 -62.18 -14.91
N GLU A 804 54.84 -61.35 -15.90
CA GLU A 804 55.35 -61.78 -17.20
C GLU A 804 56.83 -62.19 -17.03
N GLU A 805 57.07 -63.47 -16.77
CA GLU A 805 58.34 -64.09 -17.17
C GLU A 805 58.20 -64.58 -18.62
N ASN A 806 58.86 -63.87 -19.54
CA ASN A 806 59.05 -64.30 -20.92
C ASN A 806 59.91 -65.57 -20.98
N ASN A 807 59.38 -66.68 -21.50
CA ASN A 807 59.81 -67.21 -22.81
C ASN A 807 59.14 -68.54 -23.20
N HIS A 808 58.49 -68.49 -24.37
CA HIS A 808 58.34 -69.51 -25.42
C HIS A 808 57.94 -70.94 -25.04
N TYR A 809 56.74 -71.36 -25.45
CA TYR A 809 56.55 -72.32 -26.56
C TYR A 809 55.15 -72.10 -27.18
N VAL A 810 55.13 -71.78 -28.47
CA VAL A 810 53.91 -71.63 -29.28
C VAL A 810 53.56 -73.00 -29.86
N PHE A 811 52.35 -73.50 -29.55
CA PHE A 811 51.71 -74.53 -30.37
C PHE A 811 50.24 -74.18 -30.63
N ALA A 812 49.98 -73.96 -31.92
CA ALA A 812 48.72 -74.13 -32.68
C ALA A 812 47.41 -73.46 -32.19
N HIS A 813 47.03 -72.41 -32.92
CA HIS A 813 45.68 -72.11 -33.42
C HIS A 813 44.48 -72.31 -32.48
N TYR A 814 44.35 -71.43 -31.49
CA TYR A 814 43.04 -71.04 -30.96
C TYR A 814 43.02 -69.52 -30.77
N GLN A 815 42.24 -68.81 -31.58
CA GLN A 815 41.89 -67.41 -31.28
C GLN A 815 40.87 -67.44 -30.14
N PRO A 816 41.19 -66.93 -28.93
CA PRO A 816 40.16 -66.73 -27.94
C PRO A 816 39.24 -65.63 -28.45
N LYS A 817 37.95 -65.94 -28.54
CA LYS A 817 36.88 -64.93 -28.56
C LYS A 817 37.22 -63.89 -27.50
N LYS A 818 37.20 -62.59 -27.87
CA LYS A 818 37.15 -61.46 -26.93
C LYS A 818 35.98 -61.71 -25.97
N GLU A 819 36.23 -62.38 -24.86
CA GLU A 819 35.36 -62.28 -23.70
C GLU A 819 35.38 -60.82 -23.29
N SER A 820 34.19 -60.22 -23.27
CA SER A 820 33.95 -58.88 -22.74
C SER A 820 34.75 -58.71 -21.45
N LYS A 821 35.61 -57.70 -21.38
CA LYS A 821 36.22 -57.21 -20.13
C LYS A 821 35.12 -57.16 -19.07
N LYS A 822 35.02 -58.17 -18.20
CA LYS A 822 34.34 -58.00 -16.92
C LYS A 822 35.22 -56.99 -16.19
N THR A 823 34.69 -55.80 -16.00
CA THR A 823 35.30 -54.75 -15.20
C THR A 823 35.34 -55.24 -13.76
N ASP A 824 36.37 -56.00 -13.41
CA ASP A 824 36.63 -56.42 -12.05
C ASP A 824 36.96 -55.16 -11.24
N GLY A 825 35.96 -54.60 -10.58
CA GLY A 825 36.12 -53.45 -9.68
C GLY A 825 36.39 -53.93 -8.25
N VAL A 826 37.00 -53.06 -7.44
CA VAL A 826 37.08 -53.24 -5.99
C VAL A 826 36.36 -52.08 -5.31
N ILE A 827 35.74 -52.34 -4.15
CA ILE A 827 35.15 -51.26 -3.35
C ILE A 827 36.25 -50.74 -2.44
N VAL A 828 36.56 -49.45 -2.55
CA VAL A 828 37.45 -48.75 -1.63
C VAL A 828 36.58 -47.93 -0.67
N GLU A 829 36.77 -48.14 0.63
CA GLU A 829 36.12 -47.40 1.70
C GLU A 829 37.16 -46.56 2.43
N ALA A 830 36.94 -45.25 2.56
CA ALA A 830 37.71 -44.38 3.45
C ALA A 830 36.83 -44.00 4.64
N THR A 831 37.29 -44.26 5.87
CA THR A 831 36.54 -43.93 7.10
C THR A 831 37.43 -43.34 8.19
N ASN A 832 36.92 -42.35 8.92
CA ASN A 832 37.54 -41.79 10.13
C ASN A 832 36.72 -42.08 11.41
N GLY A 833 35.73 -42.98 11.32
CA GLY A 833 34.79 -43.30 12.40
C GLY A 833 33.50 -42.48 12.38
N GLU A 834 33.57 -41.18 12.10
CA GLU A 834 32.40 -40.30 11.97
C GLU A 834 31.87 -40.23 10.53
N GLN A 835 32.77 -40.23 9.56
CA GLN A 835 32.51 -40.12 8.14
C GLN A 835 33.00 -41.38 7.43
N THR A 836 32.20 -41.87 6.50
CA THR A 836 32.56 -43.03 5.66
C THR A 836 32.21 -42.73 4.21
N TYR A 837 33.21 -42.83 3.34
CA TYR A 837 33.07 -42.67 1.90
C TYR A 837 33.38 -43.99 1.22
N ARG A 838 32.59 -44.38 0.22
CA ARG A 838 32.80 -45.61 -0.56
C ARG A 838 32.79 -45.28 -2.05
N LYS A 839 33.76 -45.81 -2.78
CA LYS A 839 33.81 -45.75 -4.25
C LYS A 839 34.04 -47.14 -4.82
N ILE A 840 33.34 -47.45 -5.92
CA ILE A 840 33.68 -48.60 -6.76
C ILE A 840 34.80 -48.14 -7.68
N CYS A 841 35.98 -48.73 -7.52
CA CYS A 841 37.18 -48.34 -8.25
C CYS A 841 37.53 -49.43 -9.27
N ILE A 842 37.77 -49.03 -10.52
CA ILE A 842 38.11 -49.94 -11.62
C ILE A 842 39.61 -50.19 -11.62
N ILE A 843 40.03 -51.44 -11.80
CA ILE A 843 41.45 -51.80 -11.90
C ILE A 843 42.06 -51.13 -13.14
N GLY A 844 43.17 -50.43 -12.97
CA GLY A 844 43.87 -49.66 -14.01
C GLY A 844 43.48 -48.18 -14.08
N GLU A 845 42.41 -47.75 -13.39
CA GLU A 845 42.00 -46.35 -13.33
C GLU A 845 42.36 -45.70 -11.98
N PRO A 846 42.70 -44.40 -11.96
CA PRO A 846 42.90 -43.67 -10.71
C PRO A 846 41.57 -43.42 -10.00
N PHE A 847 41.61 -43.38 -8.67
CA PHE A 847 40.50 -42.97 -7.83
C PHE A 847 40.96 -41.93 -6.82
N ASP A 848 40.02 -41.17 -6.28
CA ASP A 848 40.28 -40.15 -5.28
C ASP A 848 39.19 -40.09 -4.21
N PHE A 849 39.50 -39.53 -3.07
CA PHE A 849 38.56 -39.10 -2.04
C PHE A 849 38.91 -37.66 -1.69
N THR A 850 38.10 -36.73 -2.17
CA THR A 850 38.22 -35.28 -1.92
C THR A 850 37.38 -34.86 -0.71
N TYR A 851 37.62 -33.65 -0.18
CA TYR A 851 36.85 -33.06 0.93
C TYR A 851 36.94 -33.84 2.26
N LEU A 852 38.08 -34.49 2.52
CA LEU A 852 38.29 -35.22 3.76
C LEU A 852 38.74 -34.27 4.88
N ARG A 853 38.19 -34.46 6.08
CA ARG A 853 38.65 -33.73 7.27
C ARG A 853 40.07 -34.17 7.66
N PRO A 854 40.95 -33.25 8.08
CA PRO A 854 42.22 -33.62 8.69
C PRO A 854 42.01 -34.55 9.89
N GLY A 855 42.90 -35.52 10.08
CA GLY A 855 42.80 -36.51 11.17
C GLY A 855 43.13 -37.93 10.73
N ASN A 856 42.74 -38.90 11.57
CA ASN A 856 43.04 -40.31 11.36
C ASN A 856 42.04 -40.94 10.39
N TRP A 857 42.54 -41.51 9.30
CA TRP A 857 41.74 -42.20 8.28
C TRP A 857 42.21 -43.63 8.12
N THR A 858 41.24 -44.53 7.97
CA THR A 858 41.46 -45.92 7.58
C THR A 858 40.83 -46.14 6.20
N VAL A 859 41.62 -46.59 5.24
CA VAL A 859 41.13 -47.05 3.94
C VAL A 859 41.08 -48.57 3.92
N LYS A 860 39.92 -49.13 3.61
CA LYS A 860 39.68 -50.57 3.47
C LYS A 860 39.31 -50.91 2.05
N ILE A 861 39.83 -52.02 1.55
CA ILE A 861 39.55 -52.51 0.20
C ILE A 861 38.79 -53.82 0.30
N TYR A 862 37.61 -53.84 -0.31
CA TYR A 862 36.72 -55.00 -0.34
C TYR A 862 36.71 -55.60 -1.74
N ARG A 863 36.68 -56.94 -1.80
CA ARG A 863 36.48 -57.67 -3.05
C ARG A 863 35.05 -57.41 -3.53
N ASN A 864 34.89 -56.91 -4.75
CA ASN A 864 33.58 -56.68 -5.35
C ASN A 864 33.42 -57.53 -6.62
N GLY A 865 33.33 -58.85 -6.43
CA GLY A 865 33.27 -59.81 -7.54
C GLY A 865 34.63 -60.20 -8.13
N LEU A 866 35.75 -59.72 -7.56
CA LEU A 866 37.11 -60.07 -7.96
C LEU A 866 37.35 -61.59 -7.91
N ASP A 867 37.76 -62.19 -9.04
CA ASP A 867 38.02 -63.63 -9.21
C ASP A 867 38.92 -64.19 -8.09
N LYS A 868 38.57 -65.37 -7.56
CA LYS A 868 39.28 -66.06 -6.46
C LYS A 868 40.77 -66.25 -6.75
N ARG A 869 41.18 -66.25 -8.02
CA ARG A 869 42.59 -66.33 -8.45
C ARG A 869 43.41 -65.09 -8.11
N TYR A 870 42.79 -63.97 -7.73
CA TYR A 870 43.50 -62.75 -7.35
C TYR A 870 43.38 -62.46 -5.85
N LYS A 871 44.45 -61.94 -5.25
CA LYS A 871 44.53 -61.51 -3.85
C LYS A 871 44.95 -60.05 -3.79
N ILE A 872 44.25 -59.25 -2.98
CA ILE A 872 44.64 -57.87 -2.68
C ILE A 872 45.82 -57.94 -1.70
N SER A 873 46.99 -57.40 -2.08
CA SER A 873 48.22 -57.52 -1.28
C SER A 873 48.12 -56.81 0.08
N THR A 874 47.47 -55.65 0.09
CA THR A 874 47.21 -54.87 1.31
C THR A 874 45.79 -54.36 1.25
N ASN A 875 44.93 -54.87 2.13
CA ASN A 875 43.50 -54.57 2.15
C ASN A 875 43.12 -53.45 3.13
N GLN A 876 44.08 -52.93 3.91
CA GLN A 876 43.86 -51.88 4.88
C GLN A 876 45.06 -50.94 4.95
N PHE A 877 44.81 -49.64 4.90
CA PHE A 877 45.79 -48.57 5.06
C PHE A 877 45.33 -47.63 6.17
N GLN A 878 46.25 -47.16 7.01
CA GLN A 878 45.97 -46.17 8.05
C GLN A 878 46.92 -44.98 7.89
N PHE A 879 46.38 -43.78 7.97
CA PHE A 879 47.16 -42.56 7.83
C PHE A 879 46.53 -41.40 8.61
N VAL A 880 47.38 -40.44 8.96
CA VAL A 880 46.98 -39.17 9.57
C VAL A 880 47.09 -38.10 8.49
N LEU A 881 45.97 -37.55 8.05
CA LEU A 881 45.92 -36.50 7.04
C LEU A 881 46.07 -35.12 7.70
N LYS A 882 47.03 -34.32 7.25
CA LYS A 882 47.17 -32.91 7.60
C LYS A 882 46.29 -32.01 6.70
N PRO A 883 45.96 -30.78 7.12
CA PRO A 883 45.23 -29.83 6.27
C PRO A 883 45.95 -29.62 4.92
N SER A 884 45.18 -29.62 3.82
CA SER A 884 45.68 -29.53 2.43
C SER A 884 46.62 -30.67 1.98
N GLU A 885 46.76 -31.76 2.76
CA GLU A 885 47.60 -32.90 2.35
C GLU A 885 46.90 -33.74 1.27
N THR A 886 47.64 -34.11 0.23
CA THR A 886 47.23 -35.14 -0.73
C THR A 886 48.04 -36.41 -0.49
N LYS A 887 47.37 -37.49 -0.11
CA LYS A 887 48.00 -38.78 0.17
C LYS A 887 47.80 -39.73 -1.00
N ASN A 888 48.91 -40.21 -1.58
CA ASN A 888 48.88 -41.17 -2.66
C ASN A 888 48.98 -42.61 -2.13
N ILE A 889 48.11 -43.49 -2.60
CA ILE A 889 48.11 -44.93 -2.26
C ILE A 889 48.18 -45.78 -3.53
N ALA A 890 49.11 -46.73 -3.57
CA ALA A 890 49.21 -47.71 -4.64
C ALA A 890 48.68 -49.05 -4.11
N ILE A 891 47.64 -49.58 -4.75
CA ILE A 891 47.05 -50.87 -4.38
C ILE A 891 47.43 -51.87 -5.46
N SER A 892 48.13 -52.94 -5.05
CA SER A 892 48.51 -54.03 -5.95
C SER A 892 47.63 -55.25 -5.71
N ILE A 893 47.13 -55.81 -6.82
CA ILE A 893 46.38 -57.07 -6.85
C ILE A 893 47.28 -58.11 -7.52
N VAL A 894 47.58 -59.19 -6.82
CA VAL A 894 48.47 -60.26 -7.30
C VAL A 894 47.70 -61.54 -7.55
N LYS A 895 48.12 -62.32 -8.56
CA LYS A 895 47.56 -63.65 -8.82
C LYS A 895 48.04 -64.63 -7.74
N GLN A 896 47.11 -65.27 -7.05
CA GLN A 896 47.38 -66.29 -6.05
C GLN A 896 47.76 -67.59 -6.75
N LEU A 897 49.02 -68.03 -6.60
CA LEU A 897 49.47 -69.34 -7.05
C LEU A 897 48.77 -70.42 -6.22
N THR A 898 47.95 -71.24 -6.86
CA THR A 898 47.38 -72.44 -6.25
C THR A 898 48.40 -73.56 -6.33
N GLU A 899 48.95 -73.95 -5.19
CA GLU A 899 49.74 -75.18 -5.09
C GLU A 899 48.79 -76.37 -5.21
N ILE A 900 48.95 -77.18 -6.26
CA ILE A 900 48.21 -78.43 -6.41
C ILE A 900 48.90 -79.45 -5.50
N LYS A 901 48.30 -79.71 -4.32
CA LYS A 901 48.66 -80.90 -3.54
C LYS A 901 47.95 -82.10 -4.14
N TYR A 902 48.71 -83.00 -4.75
CA TYR A 902 48.22 -84.33 -5.10
C TYR A 902 47.90 -85.11 -3.81
N GLN A 903 46.70 -85.64 -3.73
CA GLN A 903 46.25 -86.51 -2.65
C GLN A 903 46.96 -87.86 -2.78
N GLN A 904 47.80 -88.24 -1.81
CA GLN A 904 48.44 -89.56 -1.71
C GLN A 904 47.72 -90.48 -0.71
N GLU A 905 46.38 -90.56 -0.78
CA GLU A 905 45.64 -91.60 -0.06
C GLU A 905 44.55 -92.20 -0.96
N SER A 906 44.42 -93.53 -0.88
CA SER A 906 43.48 -94.32 -1.65
C SER A 906 42.02 -94.03 -1.26
N ILE A 907 41.18 -93.83 -2.28
CA ILE A 907 39.75 -93.59 -2.14
C ILE A 907 39.10 -94.82 -1.48
N LYS A 908 38.62 -94.67 -0.25
CA LYS A 908 37.78 -95.66 0.43
C LYS A 908 36.31 -95.39 0.07
N VAL A 909 35.72 -96.27 -0.74
CA VAL A 909 34.29 -96.27 -1.04
C VAL A 909 33.54 -96.78 0.18
N GLY A 910 32.70 -95.94 0.78
CA GLY A 910 31.79 -96.31 1.86
C GLY A 910 30.36 -95.95 1.48
N TYR A 911 29.47 -96.95 1.45
CA TYR A 911 28.04 -96.74 1.31
C TYR A 911 27.51 -96.03 2.56
N ASN A 912 26.74 -94.95 2.38
CA ASN A 912 25.99 -94.36 3.48
C ASN A 912 24.50 -94.40 3.17
N GLU A 913 23.79 -95.08 4.07
CA GLU A 913 22.35 -95.26 4.09
C GLU A 913 21.60 -93.92 4.19
N ILE A 914 20.50 -93.87 3.45
CA ILE A 914 19.52 -92.79 3.49
C ILE A 914 18.81 -92.84 4.85
N LYS A 915 19.06 -91.86 5.72
CA LYS A 915 18.17 -91.56 6.84
C LYS A 915 17.25 -90.39 6.49
N LYS A 916 15.95 -90.71 6.47
CA LYS A 916 14.82 -89.80 6.35
C LYS A 916 14.69 -88.87 7.56
N GLN A 917 14.34 -87.61 7.25
CA GLN A 917 13.39 -86.69 7.91
C GLN A 917 13.60 -86.24 9.37
N LYS A 918 13.52 -84.92 9.58
CA LYS A 918 12.26 -84.25 9.94
C LYS A 918 12.22 -82.80 9.48
#